data_AF-A0A2N2YLU6-F1
#
_entry.id   AF-A0A2N2YLU6-F1
#
_cell.length_a   1.000
_cell.length_b   1.000
_cell.length_c   1.000
_cell.angle_alpha   90.00
_cell.angle_beta   90.00
_cell.angle_gamma   90.00
#
_symmetry.space_group_name_H-M   'P 1'
#
loop_
_entity.id
_entity.type
_entity.pdbx_description
1 polymer ?
#
loop_
_entity_poly.entity_id
_entity_poly.type
_entity_poly.pdbx_seq_one_letter_code
_entity_poly.pdbx_strand_id
1 'polypeptide(L)'
;MIVRNYNWTNKPFWDIYVSEIDGDQLKDPEVFDRRLNGKLHDGPVSFSNDGNYLAFTKNNPHDKTKDKIVELQIYFSNFQDGDWSDPEPFILNNEKYSVGHPNLTSDGLTMYFVSDMPGGFGGTDIYRITRDAKGLWGKAENLGVNVNSTGDEMFPFFEEKNGKLFFTSNGHYGLGGLDIYECWINEPGFGNAYNVGYPLNTRYDDYAFIGNNELTKGYFSSNREGGSGGDDIYSVGIKAPDEPDVLFTVYSPENIATERMVRETFPLRNYIFFDIGSTDIPDRYILLKKDQVNDFREDRLEQFVTIDLPGRSKRQLIVYYNVLNILGDRMLKNPSSSIKLIGSSELGPNDGTKMSESVKTYLTSIFGIDASRISTEGRYKPKLPSEQPGGILELELLREGDRRVSVESSSPALLMEYLSGPDAPLKPVQFAASQTAPIDSYVAFNATGASKAFSSWSMEISDEKGAVQYFGPYTHDTVSIPGKTILGTSPMGDFKVTMIGKTKHNKRVIQDTTVRMVLWNLPENEEGLRFSIIYEFNDSDAILIYDKYLTEIVLPKIPANANVIIHGYTDVIGEDDYNLKLSMARANDAKQIMEKGLSKAGRSDVSFEVHGFGEDENLSQFNNKYPEERFYNRTVVIDIIPRK
;
A
#
# COMPACT_ATOMS: atom_id res chain seq x y z
N MET A 1 -9.80 -62.83 23.52
CA MET A 1 -9.73 -61.92 22.35
C MET A 1 -8.38 -62.16 21.69
N ILE A 2 -8.34 -62.59 20.43
CA ILE A 2 -7.05 -62.76 19.72
C ILE A 2 -6.65 -61.37 19.25
N VAL A 3 -5.64 -60.77 19.90
CA VAL A 3 -5.05 -59.52 19.43
C VAL A 3 -4.30 -59.84 18.14
N ARG A 4 -4.70 -59.21 17.03
CA ARG A 4 -4.03 -59.37 15.73
C ARG A 4 -3.14 -58.15 15.52
N ASN A 5 -1.83 -58.38 15.49
CA ASN A 5 -0.86 -57.32 15.29
C ASN A 5 -0.56 -57.13 13.80
N TYR A 6 -0.45 -55.88 13.37
CA TYR A 6 0.03 -55.47 12.07
C TYR A 6 1.54 -55.70 11.97
N ASN A 7 1.98 -56.43 10.94
CA ASN A 7 3.35 -56.94 10.86
C ASN A 7 4.43 -55.85 10.73
N TRP A 8 4.09 -54.64 10.27
CA TRP A 8 5.07 -53.57 10.11
C TRP A 8 5.35 -52.81 11.42
N THR A 9 4.33 -52.56 12.24
CA THR A 9 4.46 -51.78 13.49
C THR A 9 4.41 -52.65 14.74
N ASN A 10 4.04 -53.93 14.61
CA ASN A 10 3.72 -54.85 15.71
C ASN A 10 2.64 -54.31 16.68
N LYS A 11 1.82 -53.35 16.23
CA LYS A 11 0.66 -52.81 16.95
C LYS A 11 -0.65 -53.46 16.48
N PRO A 12 -1.74 -53.45 17.26
CA PRO A 12 -3.05 -53.91 16.80
C PRO A 12 -3.51 -53.16 15.53
N PHE A 13 -4.38 -53.79 14.73
CA PHE A 13 -5.12 -53.07 13.69
C PHE A 13 -6.01 -51.98 14.31
N TRP A 14 -6.28 -50.94 13.53
CA TRP A 14 -7.13 -49.82 13.97
C TRP A 14 -8.60 -50.21 13.82
N ASP A 15 -9.36 -49.94 14.87
CA ASP A 15 -10.80 -50.19 14.99
C ASP A 15 -11.49 -48.85 15.30
N ILE A 16 -12.80 -48.78 15.08
CA ILE A 16 -13.60 -47.60 15.43
C ILE A 16 -14.02 -47.66 16.90
N TYR A 17 -13.68 -46.61 17.65
CA TYR A 17 -14.00 -46.43 19.06
C TYR A 17 -14.82 -45.16 19.30
N VAL A 18 -15.51 -45.10 20.44
CA VAL A 18 -16.22 -43.93 20.94
C VAL A 18 -15.82 -43.67 22.39
N SER A 19 -15.76 -42.41 22.80
CA SER A 19 -15.48 -42.02 24.18
C SER A 19 -16.29 -40.79 24.55
N GLU A 20 -16.69 -40.69 25.82
CA GLU A 20 -17.27 -39.47 26.36
C GLU A 20 -16.18 -38.41 26.59
N ILE A 21 -16.51 -37.16 26.30
CA ILE A 21 -15.66 -36.01 26.57
C ILE A 21 -15.97 -35.50 27.99
N ASP A 22 -14.94 -35.38 28.84
CA ASP A 22 -15.01 -34.77 30.16
C ASP A 22 -14.05 -33.57 30.23
N GLY A 23 -14.61 -32.36 30.13
CA GLY A 23 -13.82 -31.13 29.97
C GLY A 23 -13.06 -31.11 28.64
N ASP A 24 -11.72 -31.12 28.71
CA ASP A 24 -10.83 -31.19 27.55
C ASP A 24 -10.12 -32.56 27.44
N GLN A 25 -10.61 -33.59 28.14
CA GLN A 25 -10.06 -34.96 28.14
C GLN A 25 -11.08 -35.98 27.63
N LEU A 26 -10.59 -37.08 27.05
CA LEU A 26 -11.40 -38.24 26.67
C LEU A 26 -11.38 -39.27 27.81
N LYS A 27 -12.54 -39.85 28.13
CA LYS A 27 -12.62 -41.01 29.04
C LYS A 27 -12.09 -42.29 28.36
N ASP A 28 -12.11 -43.39 29.10
CA ASP A 28 -11.76 -44.71 28.54
C ASP A 28 -12.66 -45.04 27.33
N PRO A 29 -12.08 -45.33 26.15
CA PRO A 29 -12.85 -45.58 24.94
C PRO A 29 -13.51 -46.96 24.94
N GLU A 30 -14.67 -47.04 24.31
CA GLU A 30 -15.41 -48.27 24.05
C GLU A 30 -15.48 -48.54 22.54
N VAL A 31 -15.61 -49.80 22.15
CA VAL A 31 -15.80 -50.14 20.72
C VAL A 31 -17.15 -49.57 20.27
N PHE A 32 -17.14 -48.77 19.20
CA PHE A 32 -18.34 -48.08 18.72
C PHE A 32 -19.42 -49.05 18.24
N ASP A 33 -19.11 -49.86 17.22
CA ASP A 33 -19.95 -50.96 16.76
C ASP A 33 -19.09 -52.06 16.14
N ARG A 34 -19.21 -53.28 16.66
CA ARG A 34 -18.39 -54.42 16.22
C ARG A 34 -18.66 -54.85 14.77
N ARG A 35 -19.82 -54.53 14.20
CA ARG A 35 -20.14 -54.85 12.79
C ARG A 35 -19.39 -53.95 11.81
N LEU A 36 -19.04 -52.74 12.24
CA LEU A 36 -18.29 -51.80 11.42
C LEU A 36 -16.81 -52.17 11.38
N ASN A 37 -16.29 -52.88 12.38
CA ASN A 37 -14.90 -53.32 12.45
C ASN A 37 -14.67 -54.65 11.70
N GLY A 38 -13.66 -54.67 10.85
CA GLY A 38 -13.22 -55.78 10.02
C GLY A 38 -12.03 -56.54 10.62
N LYS A 39 -11.22 -57.13 9.73
CA LYS A 39 -10.00 -57.87 10.11
C LYS A 39 -8.72 -57.04 9.96
N LEU A 40 -8.82 -55.89 9.32
CA LEU A 40 -7.73 -54.97 8.95
C LEU A 40 -8.05 -53.59 9.55
N HIS A 41 -7.44 -52.51 9.06
CA HIS A 41 -7.73 -51.17 9.58
C HIS A 41 -9.12 -50.69 9.13
N ASP A 42 -9.83 -50.12 10.10
CA ASP A 42 -11.11 -49.44 9.92
C ASP A 42 -11.02 -48.02 10.47
N GLY A 43 -11.52 -47.07 9.70
CA GLY A 43 -11.36 -45.64 9.93
C GLY A 43 -10.38 -44.99 8.95
N PRO A 44 -10.35 -43.65 8.88
CA PRO A 44 -11.13 -42.70 9.69
C PRO A 44 -12.63 -42.70 9.34
N VAL A 45 -13.44 -42.16 10.26
CA VAL A 45 -14.90 -42.06 10.18
C VAL A 45 -15.34 -40.59 10.11
N SER A 46 -16.43 -40.32 9.40
CA SER A 46 -17.13 -39.04 9.37
C SER A 46 -18.62 -39.28 9.52
N PHE A 47 -19.28 -38.40 10.27
CA PHE A 47 -20.73 -38.44 10.52
C PHE A 47 -21.42 -37.24 9.88
N SER A 48 -22.67 -37.40 9.47
CA SER A 48 -23.60 -36.28 9.29
C SER A 48 -23.89 -35.61 10.63
N ASN A 49 -24.32 -34.35 10.61
CA ASN A 49 -24.51 -33.56 11.84
C ASN A 49 -25.65 -34.09 12.74
N ASP A 50 -26.63 -34.79 12.16
CA ASP A 50 -27.68 -35.48 12.92
C ASP A 50 -27.23 -36.82 13.52
N GLY A 51 -26.00 -37.25 13.23
CA GLY A 51 -25.41 -38.50 13.72
C GLY A 51 -26.01 -39.78 13.13
N ASN A 52 -26.92 -39.67 12.15
CA ASN A 52 -27.64 -40.83 11.62
C ASN A 52 -27.00 -41.45 10.37
N TYR A 53 -26.03 -40.77 9.76
CA TYR A 53 -25.32 -41.26 8.60
C TYR A 53 -23.82 -41.19 8.86
N LEU A 54 -23.10 -42.27 8.59
CA LEU A 54 -21.65 -42.28 8.67
C LEU A 54 -21.02 -42.78 7.38
N ALA A 55 -19.83 -42.29 7.10
CA ALA A 55 -18.91 -42.76 6.07
C ALA A 55 -17.59 -43.10 6.74
N PHE A 56 -16.96 -44.21 6.36
CA PHE A 56 -15.68 -44.61 6.93
C PHE A 56 -14.82 -45.38 5.94
N THR A 57 -13.51 -45.32 6.15
CA THR A 57 -12.54 -46.05 5.31
C THR A 57 -12.32 -47.46 5.86
N LYS A 58 -12.17 -48.45 4.97
CA LYS A 58 -11.76 -49.82 5.29
C LYS A 58 -10.71 -50.30 4.31
N ASN A 59 -9.79 -51.13 4.77
CA ASN A 59 -8.91 -51.90 3.89
C ASN A 59 -9.67 -53.03 3.18
N ASN A 60 -9.51 -53.17 1.86
CA ASN A 60 -10.13 -54.26 1.10
C ASN A 60 -9.44 -55.62 1.43
N PRO A 61 -10.10 -56.58 2.12
CA PRO A 61 -9.46 -57.82 2.55
C PRO A 61 -9.25 -58.82 1.41
N HIS A 62 -9.84 -58.59 0.23
CA HIS A 62 -9.79 -59.50 -0.92
C HIS A 62 -8.66 -59.19 -1.90
N ASP A 63 -8.00 -58.05 -1.76
CA ASP A 63 -6.91 -57.65 -2.65
C ASP A 63 -5.56 -58.14 -2.10
N LYS A 64 -5.13 -59.30 -2.57
CA LYS A 64 -3.73 -59.73 -2.45
C LYS A 64 -3.10 -59.64 -3.82
N THR A 65 -2.87 -58.41 -4.28
CA THR A 65 -2.00 -58.14 -5.43
C THR A 65 -0.64 -58.81 -5.22
N LYS A 66 0.10 -59.11 -6.31
CA LYS A 66 1.44 -59.75 -6.22
C LYS A 66 2.40 -59.00 -5.30
N ASP A 67 2.16 -57.70 -5.10
CA ASP A 67 2.99 -56.78 -4.33
C ASP A 67 2.46 -56.53 -2.89
N LYS A 68 1.36 -57.20 -2.49
CA LYS A 68 0.72 -57.10 -1.15
C LYS A 68 0.19 -55.72 -0.78
N ILE A 69 -0.13 -54.87 -1.75
CA ILE A 69 -0.79 -53.58 -1.51
C ILE A 69 -2.27 -53.86 -1.22
N VAL A 70 -2.81 -53.23 -0.17
CA VAL A 70 -4.20 -53.35 0.24
C VAL A 70 -4.87 -52.00 0.07
N GLU A 71 -5.69 -51.87 -0.97
CA GLU A 71 -6.37 -50.62 -1.31
C GLU A 71 -7.42 -50.23 -0.26
N LEU A 72 -7.61 -48.91 -0.12
CA LEU A 72 -8.62 -48.31 0.73
C LEU A 72 -9.96 -48.19 0.00
N GLN A 73 -11.03 -48.42 0.73
CA GLN A 73 -12.41 -48.32 0.25
C GLN A 73 -13.26 -47.55 1.26
N ILE A 74 -14.25 -46.79 0.77
CA ILE A 74 -15.21 -46.09 1.61
C ILE A 74 -16.49 -46.92 1.72
N TYR A 75 -17.03 -46.99 2.93
CA TYR A 75 -18.32 -47.61 3.22
C TYR A 75 -19.22 -46.63 3.98
N PHE A 76 -20.52 -46.80 3.82
CA PHE A 76 -21.55 -46.04 4.53
C PHE A 76 -22.35 -46.94 5.46
N SER A 77 -22.86 -46.37 6.55
CA SER A 77 -23.86 -47.02 7.40
C SER A 77 -24.87 -45.99 7.87
N ASN A 78 -26.12 -46.42 8.05
CA ASN A 78 -27.22 -45.57 8.50
C ASN A 78 -27.70 -46.06 9.87
N PHE A 79 -27.96 -45.12 10.78
CA PHE A 79 -28.60 -45.38 12.05
C PHE A 79 -30.12 -45.29 11.88
N GLN A 80 -30.80 -46.43 11.99
CA GLN A 80 -32.25 -46.53 11.86
C GLN A 80 -32.79 -47.54 12.88
N ASP A 81 -33.97 -47.28 13.42
CA ASP A 81 -34.63 -48.16 14.40
C ASP A 81 -33.78 -48.53 15.64
N GLY A 82 -32.87 -47.61 16.02
CA GLY A 82 -31.99 -47.78 17.19
C GLY A 82 -30.74 -48.60 16.91
N ASP A 83 -30.41 -48.88 15.64
CA ASP A 83 -29.28 -49.72 15.26
C ASP A 83 -28.59 -49.25 13.97
N TRP A 84 -27.30 -49.56 13.82
CA TRP A 84 -26.55 -49.29 12.58
C TRP A 84 -26.79 -50.38 11.52
N SER A 85 -26.99 -49.95 10.28
CA SER A 85 -27.12 -50.87 9.14
C SER A 85 -25.80 -51.55 8.80
N ASP A 86 -25.86 -52.67 8.08
CA ASP A 86 -24.66 -53.27 7.49
C ASP A 86 -23.95 -52.25 6.56
N PRO A 87 -22.60 -52.25 6.50
CA PRO A 87 -21.86 -51.30 5.66
C PRO A 87 -22.14 -51.46 4.16
N GLU A 88 -22.52 -50.37 3.51
CA GLU A 88 -22.75 -50.30 2.06
C GLU A 88 -21.54 -49.68 1.34
N PRO A 89 -21.07 -50.25 0.21
CA PRO A 89 -19.87 -49.76 -0.46
C PRO A 89 -20.11 -48.45 -1.20
N PHE A 90 -19.11 -47.55 -1.19
CA PHE A 90 -19.11 -46.36 -2.00
C PHE A 90 -18.96 -46.68 -3.50
N ILE A 91 -19.67 -45.92 -4.33
CA ILE A 91 -19.78 -46.17 -5.77
C ILE A 91 -18.45 -46.07 -6.53
N LEU A 92 -17.44 -45.39 -5.98
CA LEU A 92 -16.11 -45.26 -6.60
C LEU A 92 -15.07 -46.23 -6.05
N ASN A 93 -15.44 -47.12 -5.12
CA ASN A 93 -14.55 -48.18 -4.64
C ASN A 93 -14.01 -49.00 -5.81
N ASN A 94 -12.69 -49.25 -5.82
CA ASN A 94 -12.00 -49.92 -6.92
C ASN A 94 -10.90 -50.85 -6.38
N GLU A 95 -10.40 -51.73 -7.25
CA GLU A 95 -9.26 -52.63 -6.99
C GLU A 95 -7.93 -52.04 -7.51
N LYS A 96 -7.98 -50.94 -8.27
CA LYS A 96 -6.80 -50.35 -8.94
C LYS A 96 -6.33 -49.04 -8.33
N TYR A 97 -7.12 -48.47 -7.44
CA TYR A 97 -6.85 -47.21 -6.76
C TYR A 97 -7.63 -47.22 -5.45
N SER A 98 -7.14 -46.45 -4.50
CA SER A 98 -7.70 -46.21 -3.19
C SER A 98 -8.69 -45.04 -3.22
N VAL A 99 -9.76 -45.17 -2.42
CA VAL A 99 -10.62 -44.06 -2.00
C VAL A 99 -10.74 -44.11 -0.48
N GLY A 100 -10.56 -42.96 0.17
CA GLY A 100 -10.52 -42.94 1.63
C GLY A 100 -10.73 -41.56 2.23
N HIS A 101 -10.58 -41.51 3.54
CA HIS A 101 -10.65 -40.30 4.38
C HIS A 101 -11.88 -39.43 4.09
N PRO A 102 -13.11 -39.98 4.21
CA PRO A 102 -14.32 -39.24 3.91
C PRO A 102 -14.57 -38.14 4.94
N ASN A 103 -15.11 -37.02 4.47
CA ASN A 103 -15.72 -35.97 5.28
C ASN A 103 -17.07 -35.58 4.66
N LEU A 104 -18.14 -35.87 5.38
CA LEU A 104 -19.51 -35.53 5.01
C LEU A 104 -19.86 -34.12 5.48
N THR A 105 -20.59 -33.37 4.67
CA THR A 105 -21.30 -32.16 5.14
C THR A 105 -22.42 -32.52 6.10
N SER A 106 -22.92 -31.51 6.82
CA SER A 106 -23.93 -31.63 7.87
C SER A 106 -25.22 -32.30 7.38
N ASP A 107 -25.62 -32.02 6.13
CA ASP A 107 -26.76 -32.62 5.43
C ASP A 107 -26.44 -34.00 4.79
N GLY A 108 -25.19 -34.42 4.84
CA GLY A 108 -24.63 -35.60 4.19
C GLY A 108 -24.72 -35.56 2.66
N LEU A 109 -25.15 -34.46 2.04
CA LEU A 109 -25.34 -34.34 0.59
C LEU A 109 -24.02 -34.15 -0.16
N THR A 110 -22.98 -33.67 0.51
CA THR A 110 -21.65 -33.49 -0.07
C THR A 110 -20.63 -34.30 0.71
N MET A 111 -19.69 -34.91 0.00
CA MET A 111 -18.55 -35.61 0.59
C MET A 111 -17.26 -35.10 -0.02
N TYR A 112 -16.31 -34.74 0.84
CA TYR A 112 -14.90 -34.58 0.50
C TYR A 112 -14.18 -35.88 0.82
N PHE A 113 -13.34 -36.37 -0.08
CA PHE A 113 -12.60 -37.62 0.10
C PHE A 113 -11.27 -37.56 -0.67
N VAL A 114 -10.38 -38.51 -0.41
CA VAL A 114 -9.08 -38.58 -1.11
C VAL A 114 -9.00 -39.79 -2.00
N SER A 115 -8.25 -39.68 -3.09
CA SER A 115 -8.01 -40.78 -4.01
C SER A 115 -6.74 -40.59 -4.83
N ASP A 116 -6.08 -41.70 -5.14
CA ASP A 116 -5.00 -41.84 -6.13
C ASP A 116 -5.54 -42.28 -7.50
N MET A 117 -6.84 -42.08 -7.77
CA MET A 117 -7.44 -42.44 -9.05
C MET A 117 -6.76 -41.71 -10.23
N PRO A 118 -6.64 -42.34 -11.41
CA PRO A 118 -5.88 -41.79 -12.52
C PRO A 118 -6.33 -40.38 -12.95
N GLY A 119 -5.37 -39.49 -13.17
CA GLY A 119 -5.60 -38.11 -13.61
C GLY A 119 -5.45 -37.04 -12.53
N GLY A 120 -5.03 -37.43 -11.32
CA GLY A 120 -4.65 -36.52 -10.23
C GLY A 120 -3.28 -35.85 -10.41
N PHE A 121 -2.88 -35.05 -9.42
CA PHE A 121 -1.67 -34.23 -9.41
C PHE A 121 -0.48 -34.89 -8.70
N GLY A 122 -0.74 -35.72 -7.70
CA GLY A 122 0.29 -36.33 -6.84
C GLY A 122 0.02 -37.79 -6.48
N GLY A 123 0.41 -38.14 -5.26
CA GLY A 123 0.15 -39.45 -4.66
C GLY A 123 -1.35 -39.65 -4.42
N THR A 124 -1.95 -38.82 -3.58
CA THR A 124 -3.40 -38.77 -3.37
C THR A 124 -3.90 -37.34 -3.44
N ASP A 125 -5.03 -37.14 -4.09
CA ASP A 125 -5.66 -35.83 -4.26
C ASP A 125 -7.00 -35.77 -3.49
N ILE A 126 -7.42 -34.57 -3.08
CA ILE A 126 -8.76 -34.32 -2.55
C ILE A 126 -9.76 -34.12 -3.69
N TYR A 127 -10.91 -34.75 -3.54
CA TYR A 127 -12.08 -34.68 -4.41
C TYR A 127 -13.34 -34.29 -3.65
N ARG A 128 -14.27 -33.60 -4.33
CA ARG A 128 -15.64 -33.28 -3.87
C ARG A 128 -16.65 -34.07 -4.69
N ILE A 129 -17.67 -34.64 -4.05
CA ILE A 129 -18.81 -35.29 -4.73
C ILE A 129 -20.12 -34.97 -4.02
N THR A 130 -21.18 -34.77 -4.78
CA THR A 130 -22.52 -34.45 -4.26
C THR A 130 -23.51 -35.56 -4.60
N ARG A 131 -24.43 -35.89 -3.70
CA ARG A 131 -25.58 -36.77 -3.98
C ARG A 131 -26.85 -35.97 -4.26
N ASP A 132 -27.67 -36.46 -5.17
CA ASP A 132 -28.95 -35.86 -5.51
C ASP A 132 -30.04 -36.16 -4.45
N ALA A 133 -31.23 -35.58 -4.64
CA ALA A 133 -32.37 -35.79 -3.75
C ALA A 133 -32.88 -37.25 -3.71
N LYS A 134 -32.41 -38.13 -4.61
CA LYS A 134 -32.71 -39.57 -4.63
C LYS A 134 -31.61 -40.39 -3.97
N GLY A 135 -30.58 -39.75 -3.42
CA GLY A 135 -29.44 -40.39 -2.77
C GLY A 135 -28.36 -40.89 -3.73
N LEU A 136 -28.40 -40.51 -5.02
CA LEU A 136 -27.42 -40.95 -6.01
C LEU A 136 -26.25 -39.97 -6.07
N TRP A 137 -25.03 -40.48 -5.85
CA TRP A 137 -23.79 -39.73 -6.02
C TRP A 137 -23.56 -39.33 -7.48
N GLY A 138 -23.15 -38.08 -7.68
CA GLY A 138 -22.82 -37.50 -8.99
C GLY A 138 -21.40 -37.81 -9.47
N LYS A 139 -20.79 -36.84 -10.16
CA LYS A 139 -19.41 -36.94 -10.63
C LYS A 139 -18.47 -36.32 -9.59
N ALA A 140 -17.38 -37.01 -9.26
CA ALA A 140 -16.32 -36.46 -8.41
C ALA A 140 -15.54 -35.34 -9.14
N GLU A 141 -15.29 -34.25 -8.42
CA GLU A 141 -14.54 -33.08 -8.86
C GLU A 141 -13.22 -33.00 -8.10
N ASN A 142 -12.10 -32.93 -8.83
CA ASN A 142 -10.78 -32.70 -8.24
C ASN A 142 -10.65 -31.24 -7.80
N LEU A 143 -10.15 -30.96 -6.60
CA LEU A 143 -10.05 -29.60 -6.06
C LEU A 143 -8.94 -28.74 -6.71
N GLY A 144 -8.17 -29.31 -7.63
CA GLY A 144 -7.20 -28.60 -8.46
C GLY A 144 -5.90 -28.23 -7.74
N VAL A 145 -4.98 -27.64 -8.50
CA VAL A 145 -3.59 -27.33 -8.07
C VAL A 145 -3.46 -26.34 -6.91
N ASN A 146 -4.53 -25.62 -6.56
CA ASN A 146 -4.52 -24.71 -5.42
C ASN A 146 -4.59 -25.47 -4.08
N VAL A 147 -5.11 -26.71 -4.12
CA VAL A 147 -5.31 -27.58 -2.97
C VAL A 147 -4.44 -28.82 -3.08
N ASN A 148 -4.45 -29.49 -4.24
CA ASN A 148 -3.71 -30.71 -4.49
C ASN A 148 -2.27 -30.42 -4.96
N SER A 149 -1.34 -31.27 -4.58
CA SER A 149 0.10 -31.10 -4.81
C SER A 149 0.68 -32.33 -5.51
N THR A 150 2.02 -32.43 -5.57
CA THR A 150 2.69 -33.64 -6.03
C THR A 150 2.80 -34.71 -4.94
N GLY A 151 2.42 -34.40 -3.71
CA GLY A 151 2.46 -35.28 -2.55
C GLY A 151 1.14 -36.00 -2.28
N ASP A 152 0.91 -36.37 -1.03
CA ASP A 152 -0.29 -37.03 -0.51
C ASP A 152 -1.16 -36.01 0.24
N GLU A 153 -2.32 -35.68 -0.30
CA GLU A 153 -3.36 -34.97 0.42
C GLU A 153 -4.27 -35.95 1.17
N MET A 154 -4.49 -35.70 2.45
CA MET A 154 -5.17 -36.62 3.37
C MET A 154 -6.11 -35.88 4.33
N PHE A 155 -7.04 -36.64 4.93
CA PHE A 155 -7.91 -36.18 6.02
C PHE A 155 -8.59 -34.82 5.80
N PRO A 156 -9.39 -34.65 4.72
CA PRO A 156 -10.16 -33.43 4.54
C PRO A 156 -11.15 -33.25 5.69
N PHE A 157 -11.36 -32.00 6.11
CA PHE A 157 -12.38 -31.58 7.06
C PHE A 157 -12.97 -30.25 6.60
N PHE A 158 -14.22 -30.26 6.15
CA PHE A 158 -14.92 -29.07 5.71
C PHE A 158 -15.73 -28.44 6.86
N GLU A 159 -15.41 -27.20 7.17
CA GLU A 159 -16.11 -26.37 8.14
C GLU A 159 -17.10 -25.45 7.40
N GLU A 160 -18.38 -25.74 7.57
CA GLU A 160 -19.46 -25.15 6.77
C GLU A 160 -19.76 -23.69 7.09
N LYS A 161 -19.61 -23.24 8.34
CA LYS A 161 -20.03 -21.90 8.75
C LYS A 161 -19.20 -20.82 8.08
N ASN A 162 -17.90 -21.04 7.94
CA ASN A 162 -16.98 -20.10 7.29
C ASN A 162 -16.53 -20.56 5.90
N GLY A 163 -16.99 -21.73 5.43
CA GLY A 163 -16.61 -22.27 4.12
C GLY A 163 -15.12 -22.59 4.01
N LYS A 164 -14.54 -23.14 5.09
CA LYS A 164 -13.12 -23.48 5.17
C LYS A 164 -12.90 -24.97 5.05
N LEU A 165 -11.95 -25.39 4.22
CA LEU A 165 -11.48 -26.76 4.15
C LEU A 165 -10.13 -26.85 4.85
N PHE A 166 -10.04 -27.73 5.84
CA PHE A 166 -8.78 -28.15 6.44
C PHE A 166 -8.39 -29.49 5.83
N PHE A 167 -7.09 -29.72 5.64
CA PHE A 167 -6.57 -30.99 5.16
C PHE A 167 -5.10 -31.16 5.55
N THR A 168 -4.58 -32.37 5.40
CA THR A 168 -3.16 -32.69 5.65
C THR A 168 -2.44 -32.90 4.32
N SER A 169 -1.19 -32.43 4.22
CA SER A 169 -0.34 -32.72 3.06
C SER A 169 1.14 -32.89 3.43
N ASN A 170 1.86 -33.71 2.67
CA ASN A 170 3.34 -33.80 2.65
C ASN A 170 3.96 -33.18 1.38
N GLY A 171 3.16 -32.59 0.48
CA GLY A 171 3.65 -32.04 -0.79
C GLY A 171 3.70 -30.51 -0.84
N HIS A 172 3.04 -29.81 0.08
CA HIS A 172 3.13 -28.36 0.24
C HIS A 172 4.31 -27.96 1.14
N TYR A 173 4.75 -26.70 1.05
CA TYR A 173 5.77 -26.15 1.94
C TYR A 173 5.24 -26.04 3.38
N GLY A 174 5.86 -26.80 4.29
CA GLY A 174 5.44 -26.86 5.70
C GLY A 174 6.58 -26.95 6.70
N LEU A 175 6.24 -27.30 7.94
CA LEU A 175 7.16 -27.34 9.08
C LEU A 175 7.67 -28.76 9.36
N GLY A 176 6.88 -29.78 9.04
CA GLY A 176 7.08 -31.18 9.39
C GLY A 176 7.01 -32.14 8.21
N GLY A 177 6.72 -33.41 8.48
CA GLY A 177 6.49 -34.42 7.45
C GLY A 177 5.08 -34.34 6.88
N LEU A 178 4.10 -34.44 7.78
CA LEU A 178 2.70 -34.10 7.53
C LEU A 178 2.33 -32.80 8.23
N ASP A 179 1.73 -31.88 7.48
CA ASP A 179 1.29 -30.59 7.98
C ASP A 179 -0.20 -30.38 7.68
N ILE A 180 -0.90 -29.67 8.57
CA ILE A 180 -2.27 -29.22 8.37
C ILE A 180 -2.27 -27.92 7.55
N TYR A 181 -3.16 -27.85 6.57
CA TYR A 181 -3.39 -26.69 5.71
C TYR A 181 -4.86 -26.26 5.81
N GLU A 182 -5.12 -24.98 5.62
CA GLU A 182 -6.47 -24.44 5.40
C GLU A 182 -6.59 -23.80 4.01
N CYS A 183 -7.76 -23.92 3.39
CA CYS A 183 -8.13 -23.13 2.22
C CYS A 183 -9.60 -22.71 2.28
N TRP A 184 -9.94 -21.67 1.54
CA TRP A 184 -11.31 -21.19 1.40
C TRP A 184 -11.98 -21.87 0.21
N ILE A 185 -13.22 -22.32 0.37
CA ILE A 185 -14.04 -22.79 -0.74
C ILE A 185 -14.97 -21.64 -1.16
N ASN A 186 -14.68 -21.03 -2.31
CA ASN A 186 -15.42 -19.89 -2.86
C ASN A 186 -15.97 -20.26 -4.24
N GLU A 187 -17.25 -20.60 -4.39
CA GLU A 187 -17.77 -20.91 -5.73
C GLU A 187 -17.56 -19.75 -6.72
N PRO A 188 -17.00 -19.98 -7.92
CA PRO A 188 -16.85 -21.28 -8.60
C PRO A 188 -15.48 -21.98 -8.48
N GLY A 189 -14.62 -21.67 -7.50
CA GLY A 189 -13.29 -22.26 -7.37
C GLY A 189 -12.78 -22.49 -5.93
N PHE A 190 -11.57 -23.03 -5.82
CA PHE A 190 -10.92 -23.31 -4.54
C PHE A 190 -9.76 -22.33 -4.31
N GLY A 191 -9.69 -21.75 -3.12
CA GLY A 191 -8.59 -20.88 -2.70
C GLY A 191 -7.29 -21.64 -2.54
N ASN A 192 -6.19 -20.90 -2.42
CA ASN A 192 -4.87 -21.49 -2.15
C ASN A 192 -4.83 -22.15 -0.78
N ALA A 193 -4.08 -23.25 -0.67
CA ALA A 193 -3.72 -23.88 0.58
C ALA A 193 -2.71 -23.03 1.37
N TYR A 194 -2.99 -22.81 2.65
CA TYR A 194 -2.13 -22.09 3.58
C TYR A 194 -1.78 -23.00 4.75
N ASN A 195 -0.49 -23.17 5.04
CA ASN A 195 -0.04 -23.89 6.22
C ASN A 195 -0.56 -23.15 7.48
N VAL A 196 -1.23 -23.86 8.39
CA VAL A 196 -1.86 -23.25 9.58
C VAL A 196 -0.83 -22.75 10.62
N GLY A 197 0.43 -23.13 10.47
CA GLY A 197 1.55 -22.66 11.27
C GLY A 197 1.62 -23.21 12.69
N TYR A 198 2.66 -22.79 13.40
CA TYR A 198 2.87 -23.11 14.83
C TYR A 198 1.86 -22.34 15.71
N PRO A 199 1.28 -22.93 16.77
CA PRO A 199 1.64 -24.22 17.39
C PRO A 199 0.86 -25.44 16.89
N LEU A 200 -0.02 -25.27 15.90
CA LEU A 200 -0.82 -26.40 15.39
C LEU A 200 0.06 -27.35 14.58
N ASN A 201 0.84 -26.81 13.64
CA ASN A 201 1.92 -27.52 12.96
C ASN A 201 3.26 -27.38 13.69
N THR A 202 4.06 -28.42 13.62
CA THR A 202 5.37 -28.55 14.25
C THR A 202 6.34 -29.24 13.28
N ARG A 203 7.53 -29.60 13.76
CA ARG A 203 8.51 -30.38 12.98
C ARG A 203 8.16 -31.86 12.83
N TYR A 204 7.08 -32.30 13.49
CA TYR A 204 6.61 -33.68 13.54
C TYR A 204 5.46 -33.87 12.53
N ASP A 205 4.82 -35.04 12.52
CA ASP A 205 3.62 -35.23 11.73
C ASP A 205 2.42 -34.69 12.51
N ASP A 206 1.69 -33.77 11.90
CA ASP A 206 0.51 -33.10 12.44
C ASP A 206 -0.61 -33.21 11.40
N TYR A 207 -1.70 -33.88 11.74
CA TYR A 207 -2.69 -34.29 10.74
C TYR A 207 -4.09 -34.53 11.29
N ALA A 208 -5.04 -34.78 10.38
CA ALA A 208 -6.44 -35.12 10.70
C ALA A 208 -7.13 -34.12 11.64
N PHE A 209 -7.01 -32.83 11.32
CA PHE A 209 -7.66 -31.78 12.08
C PHE A 209 -9.19 -31.84 11.92
N ILE A 210 -9.92 -31.72 13.03
CA ILE A 210 -11.36 -31.51 13.08
C ILE A 210 -11.67 -30.37 14.05
N GLY A 211 -12.65 -29.53 13.73
CA GLY A 211 -13.05 -28.38 14.54
C GLY A 211 -14.53 -28.41 14.91
N ASN A 212 -14.91 -27.62 15.93
CA ASN A 212 -16.32 -27.31 16.17
C ASN A 212 -16.81 -26.25 15.16
N ASN A 213 -18.14 -26.10 15.05
CA ASN A 213 -18.78 -25.14 14.12
C ASN A 213 -18.40 -23.67 14.35
N GLU A 214 -17.78 -23.34 15.49
CA GLU A 214 -17.32 -21.97 15.78
C GLU A 214 -15.83 -21.78 15.52
N LEU A 215 -15.09 -22.84 15.18
CA LEU A 215 -13.64 -22.87 15.15
C LEU A 215 -13.04 -22.21 16.40
N THR A 216 -13.58 -22.55 17.58
CA THR A 216 -13.05 -22.13 18.88
C THR A 216 -12.34 -23.27 19.60
N LYS A 217 -12.67 -24.51 19.24
CA LYS A 217 -12.02 -25.74 19.72
C LYS A 217 -11.90 -26.76 18.59
N GLY A 218 -10.88 -27.62 18.66
CA GLY A 218 -10.71 -28.73 17.73
C GLY A 218 -9.81 -29.83 18.28
N TYR A 219 -9.65 -30.88 17.47
CA TYR A 219 -8.75 -32.00 17.71
C TYR A 219 -7.89 -32.26 16.48
N PHE A 220 -6.71 -32.81 16.69
CA PHE A 220 -5.83 -33.29 15.61
C PHE A 220 -4.93 -34.40 16.13
N SER A 221 -4.34 -35.18 15.25
CA SER A 221 -3.40 -36.25 15.58
C SER A 221 -1.96 -35.79 15.37
N SER A 222 -1.06 -36.23 16.25
CA SER A 222 0.36 -35.92 16.10
C SER A 222 1.28 -36.94 16.75
N ASN A 223 2.47 -37.13 16.17
CA ASN A 223 3.56 -37.90 16.77
C ASN A 223 4.60 -37.05 17.51
N ARG A 224 4.24 -35.81 17.86
CA ARG A 224 5.08 -34.91 18.65
C ARG A 224 5.47 -35.50 20.01
N GLU A 225 6.67 -35.14 20.46
CA GLU A 225 7.19 -35.55 21.77
C GLU A 225 6.35 -35.00 22.92
N GLY A 226 6.20 -35.80 23.98
CA GLY A 226 5.45 -35.43 25.20
C GLY A 226 4.08 -36.11 25.34
N GLY A 227 3.62 -36.83 24.32
CA GLY A 227 2.43 -37.67 24.37
C GLY A 227 2.65 -39.09 24.91
N SER A 228 1.67 -39.97 24.72
CA SER A 228 1.73 -41.38 25.16
C SER A 228 2.52 -42.28 24.19
N GLY A 229 2.83 -41.77 22.99
CA GLY A 229 3.79 -42.33 22.05
C GLY A 229 3.16 -42.97 20.81
N GLY A 230 3.80 -42.79 19.65
CA GLY A 230 3.17 -43.02 18.35
C GLY A 230 2.35 -41.79 17.97
N ASP A 231 1.15 -41.99 17.43
CA ASP A 231 0.21 -40.92 17.11
C ASP A 231 -0.79 -40.74 18.25
N ASP A 232 -0.81 -39.56 18.86
CA ASP A 232 -1.71 -39.18 19.95
C ASP A 232 -2.75 -38.16 19.46
N ILE A 233 -3.94 -38.13 20.08
CA ILE A 233 -4.98 -37.12 19.82
C ILE A 233 -4.73 -35.91 20.74
N TYR A 234 -4.58 -34.72 20.15
CA TYR A 234 -4.40 -33.45 20.84
C TYR A 234 -5.65 -32.58 20.70
N SER A 235 -6.00 -31.84 21.76
CA SER A 235 -7.01 -30.79 21.72
C SER A 235 -6.37 -29.41 21.49
N VAL A 236 -7.05 -28.53 20.76
CA VAL A 236 -6.59 -27.17 20.48
C VAL A 236 -7.70 -26.16 20.76
N GLY A 237 -7.35 -25.08 21.46
CA GLY A 237 -8.17 -23.88 21.57
C GLY A 237 -7.80 -22.91 20.46
N ILE A 238 -8.78 -22.49 19.68
CA ILE A 238 -8.58 -21.64 18.51
C ILE A 238 -9.08 -20.24 18.87
N LYS A 239 -8.19 -19.25 18.78
CA LYS A 239 -8.55 -17.84 18.89
C LYS A 239 -8.57 -17.25 17.48
N ALA A 240 -9.63 -16.51 17.16
CA ALA A 240 -9.59 -15.65 15.98
C ALA A 240 -8.37 -14.72 16.11
N PRO A 241 -7.56 -14.53 15.05
CA PRO A 241 -6.50 -13.55 15.09
C PRO A 241 -7.11 -12.18 15.39
N ASP A 242 -6.48 -11.41 16.28
CA ASP A 242 -6.86 -10.02 16.53
C ASP A 242 -6.75 -9.28 15.19
N GLU A 243 -7.90 -8.82 14.67
CA GLU A 243 -7.87 -7.96 13.49
C GLU A 243 -7.20 -6.65 13.89
N PRO A 244 -6.27 -6.12 13.08
CA PRO A 244 -5.64 -4.85 13.39
C PRO A 244 -6.71 -3.78 13.57
N ASP A 245 -6.75 -3.17 14.75
CA ASP A 245 -7.67 -2.08 15.07
C ASP A 245 -7.36 -0.90 14.15
N VAL A 246 -8.26 -0.66 13.19
CA VAL A 246 -8.26 0.57 12.42
C VAL A 246 -9.16 1.56 13.13
N LEU A 247 -8.64 2.72 13.51
CA LEU A 247 -9.43 3.80 14.07
C LEU A 247 -9.76 4.79 12.96
N PHE A 248 -11.05 4.95 12.62
CA PHE A 248 -11.51 5.94 11.66
C PHE A 248 -11.97 7.24 12.35
N THR A 249 -11.35 8.36 11.98
CA THR A 249 -11.74 9.70 12.45
C THR A 249 -11.78 10.68 11.29
N VAL A 250 -12.64 11.69 11.40
CA VAL A 250 -12.76 12.77 10.41
C VAL A 250 -12.54 14.10 11.12
N TYR A 251 -11.63 14.89 10.58
CA TYR A 251 -11.32 16.23 11.05
C TYR A 251 -11.76 17.25 10.00
N SER A 252 -12.78 18.03 10.34
CA SER A 252 -13.23 19.16 9.51
C SER A 252 -12.78 20.47 10.15
N PRO A 253 -12.21 21.42 9.38
CA PRO A 253 -11.92 22.76 9.85
C PRO A 253 -13.19 23.49 10.32
N GLU A 254 -13.03 24.43 11.27
CA GLU A 254 -14.13 25.27 11.78
C GLU A 254 -14.69 26.22 10.71
N ASN A 255 -13.84 26.66 9.78
CA ASN A 255 -14.22 27.49 8.64
C ASN A 255 -13.51 27.05 7.37
N ILE A 256 -14.28 26.71 6.34
CA ILE A 256 -13.79 26.33 5.02
C ILE A 256 -13.77 27.60 4.15
N ALA A 257 -12.63 28.30 4.09
CA ALA A 257 -12.49 29.46 3.23
C ALA A 257 -12.57 29.04 1.75
N THR A 258 -13.32 29.76 0.92
CA THR A 258 -13.45 29.42 -0.51
C THR A 258 -12.30 30.01 -1.34
N GLU A 259 -11.91 31.23 -1.00
CA GLU A 259 -10.84 31.99 -1.64
C GLU A 259 -10.07 32.81 -0.59
N ARG A 260 -8.75 32.99 -0.79
CA ARG A 260 -7.90 33.83 0.07
C ARG A 260 -6.90 34.61 -0.78
N MET A 261 -6.69 35.88 -0.47
CA MET A 261 -5.56 36.62 -1.03
C MET A 261 -4.28 36.23 -0.30
N VAL A 262 -3.29 35.72 -1.03
CA VAL A 262 -2.03 35.26 -0.46
C VAL A 262 -0.89 35.99 -1.14
N ARG A 263 0.04 36.52 -0.33
CA ARG A 263 1.34 36.95 -0.84
C ARG A 263 2.23 35.71 -0.94
N GLU A 264 2.47 35.29 -2.17
CA GLU A 264 3.12 34.02 -2.45
C GLU A 264 4.57 34.24 -2.87
N THR A 265 5.48 33.48 -2.29
CA THR A 265 6.90 33.48 -2.64
C THR A 265 7.22 32.25 -3.48
N PHE A 266 7.63 32.47 -4.73
CA PHE A 266 8.02 31.43 -5.67
C PHE A 266 9.55 31.30 -5.69
N PRO A 267 10.11 30.19 -5.18
CA PRO A 267 11.53 29.93 -5.28
C PRO A 267 11.93 29.76 -6.75
N LEU A 268 13.14 30.21 -7.09
CA LEU A 268 13.66 30.21 -8.45
C LEU A 268 14.95 29.39 -8.50
N ARG A 269 14.92 28.29 -9.24
CA ARG A 269 16.11 27.46 -9.47
C ARG A 269 17.15 28.23 -10.30
N ASN A 270 18.42 28.03 -9.97
CA ASN A 270 19.56 28.53 -10.74
C ASN A 270 19.96 27.59 -11.88
N TYR A 271 19.05 26.71 -12.31
CA TYR A 271 19.27 25.73 -13.38
C TYR A 271 18.41 26.07 -14.59
N ILE A 272 18.99 25.96 -15.77
CA ILE A 272 18.28 26.00 -17.06
C ILE A 272 18.44 24.62 -17.68
N PHE A 273 17.38 23.81 -17.67
CA PHE A 273 17.37 22.49 -18.30
C PHE A 273 17.29 22.58 -19.82
N PHE A 274 17.95 21.64 -20.50
CA PHE A 274 17.98 21.53 -21.95
C PHE A 274 17.41 20.19 -22.40
N ASP A 275 16.87 20.15 -23.62
CA ASP A 275 16.41 18.91 -24.21
C ASP A 275 17.58 17.99 -24.57
N ILE A 276 17.36 16.69 -24.42
CA ILE A 276 18.35 15.67 -24.79
C ILE A 276 18.77 15.87 -26.25
N GLY A 277 20.08 15.91 -26.48
CA GLY A 277 20.67 16.10 -27.81
C GLY A 277 20.59 17.52 -28.39
N SER A 278 20.04 18.50 -27.66
CA SER A 278 19.99 19.91 -28.09
C SER A 278 20.92 20.81 -27.26
N THR A 279 21.54 21.80 -27.90
CA THR A 279 22.29 22.88 -27.23
C THR A 279 21.59 24.24 -27.31
N ASP A 280 20.42 24.29 -27.92
CA ASP A 280 19.59 25.47 -28.02
C ASP A 280 18.67 25.60 -26.81
N ILE A 281 18.37 26.83 -26.40
CA ILE A 281 17.44 27.08 -25.31
C ILE A 281 16.07 26.53 -25.73
N PRO A 282 15.48 25.60 -24.97
CA PRO A 282 14.21 24.99 -25.35
C PRO A 282 13.05 25.97 -25.49
N ASP A 283 12.12 25.69 -26.42
CA ASP A 283 10.95 26.55 -26.72
C ASP A 283 9.96 26.71 -25.55
N ARG A 284 10.11 25.91 -24.48
CA ARG A 284 9.32 26.06 -23.26
C ARG A 284 9.72 27.29 -22.43
N TYR A 285 10.94 27.81 -22.61
CA TYR A 285 11.32 29.08 -21.98
C TYR A 285 10.74 30.25 -22.77
N ILE A 286 10.28 31.26 -22.04
CA ILE A 286 9.77 32.50 -22.64
C ILE A 286 10.98 33.38 -22.94
N LEU A 287 11.28 33.56 -24.23
CA LEU A 287 12.34 34.46 -24.69
C LEU A 287 11.74 35.77 -25.19
N LEU A 288 12.23 36.87 -24.65
CA LEU A 288 11.87 38.22 -25.07
C LEU A 288 12.60 38.60 -26.36
N LYS A 289 11.99 39.51 -27.08
CA LYS A 289 12.66 40.33 -28.10
C LYS A 289 13.25 41.57 -27.44
N LYS A 290 14.25 42.15 -28.10
CA LYS A 290 15.02 43.30 -27.59
C LYS A 290 14.15 44.51 -27.24
N ASP A 291 13.06 44.74 -27.96
CA ASP A 291 12.09 45.79 -27.72
C ASP A 291 11.19 45.54 -26.51
N GLN A 292 11.02 44.28 -26.09
CA GLN A 292 10.19 43.90 -24.94
C GLN A 292 10.95 44.01 -23.60
N VAL A 293 12.29 44.14 -23.62
CA VAL A 293 13.12 44.15 -22.41
C VAL A 293 12.78 45.31 -21.48
N ASN A 294 12.52 46.50 -22.03
CA ASN A 294 12.23 47.70 -21.23
C ASN A 294 10.88 47.61 -20.50
N ASP A 295 9.95 46.81 -21.02
CA ASP A 295 8.62 46.63 -20.45
C ASP A 295 8.55 45.45 -19.48
N PHE A 296 9.60 44.61 -19.44
CA PHE A 296 9.64 43.44 -18.59
C PHE A 296 9.66 43.80 -17.10
N ARG A 297 8.84 43.09 -16.34
CA ARG A 297 8.62 43.32 -14.91
C ARG A 297 8.45 41.99 -14.19
N GLU A 298 9.42 41.66 -13.33
CA GLU A 298 9.38 40.44 -12.49
C GLU A 298 8.13 40.35 -11.61
N ASP A 299 7.56 41.48 -11.21
CA ASP A 299 6.34 41.58 -10.38
C ASP A 299 5.05 41.50 -11.20
N ARG A 300 5.14 41.40 -12.54
CA ARG A 300 4.00 41.38 -13.47
C ARG A 300 4.18 40.37 -14.60
N LEU A 301 4.71 39.19 -14.29
CA LEU A 301 4.94 38.13 -15.27
C LEU A 301 3.66 37.69 -16.00
N GLU A 302 2.50 37.85 -15.37
CA GLU A 302 1.18 37.54 -15.93
C GLU A 302 0.88 38.33 -17.21
N GLN A 303 1.45 39.52 -17.39
CA GLN A 303 1.26 40.35 -18.59
C GLN A 303 1.95 39.76 -19.83
N PHE A 304 2.85 38.80 -19.62
CA PHE A 304 3.57 38.08 -20.66
C PHE A 304 2.96 36.69 -20.93
N VAL A 305 1.77 36.42 -20.36
CA VAL A 305 1.06 35.14 -20.49
C VAL A 305 -0.38 35.40 -20.97
N THR A 306 -0.86 34.58 -21.91
CA THR A 306 -2.15 34.78 -22.60
C THR A 306 -3.33 34.05 -21.94
N ILE A 307 -3.14 33.43 -20.77
CA ILE A 307 -4.08 32.46 -20.20
C ILE A 307 -4.34 32.79 -18.72
N ASP A 308 -5.61 32.77 -18.32
CA ASP A 308 -6.05 32.72 -16.92
C ASP A 308 -5.37 31.53 -16.21
N LEU A 309 -4.81 31.74 -15.02
CA LEU A 309 -3.88 30.82 -14.36
C LEU A 309 -4.54 30.08 -13.19
N PRO A 310 -5.36 29.04 -13.44
CA PRO A 310 -5.89 28.26 -12.33
C PRO A 310 -4.75 27.43 -11.74
N GLY A 311 -4.47 27.66 -10.46
CA GLY A 311 -3.57 26.84 -9.65
C GLY A 311 -2.16 27.40 -9.46
N ARG A 312 -1.61 27.13 -8.28
CA ARG A 312 -0.26 27.53 -7.84
C ARG A 312 0.85 27.07 -8.79
N SER A 313 0.77 25.82 -9.25
CA SER A 313 1.82 25.21 -10.05
C SER A 313 2.00 25.88 -11.40
N LYS A 314 0.91 26.26 -12.07
CA LYS A 314 0.99 27.05 -13.32
C LYS A 314 1.73 28.36 -13.09
N ARG A 315 1.46 29.06 -11.99
CA ARG A 315 2.17 30.30 -11.62
C ARG A 315 3.65 30.05 -11.35
N GLN A 316 4.00 29.00 -10.62
CA GLN A 316 5.40 28.62 -10.37
C GLN A 316 6.16 28.30 -11.68
N LEU A 317 5.53 27.60 -12.63
CA LEU A 317 6.16 27.32 -13.93
C LEU A 317 6.31 28.58 -14.77
N ILE A 318 5.39 29.54 -14.70
CA ILE A 318 5.55 30.83 -15.40
C ILE A 318 6.74 31.62 -14.86
N VAL A 319 6.91 31.65 -13.54
CA VAL A 319 8.09 32.24 -12.90
C VAL A 319 9.35 31.55 -13.43
N TYR A 320 9.36 30.22 -13.47
CA TYR A 320 10.52 29.47 -13.94
C TYR A 320 10.81 29.61 -15.44
N TYR A 321 9.80 29.56 -16.31
CA TYR A 321 10.00 29.73 -17.75
C TYR A 321 10.43 31.14 -18.13
N ASN A 322 10.29 32.11 -17.22
CA ASN A 322 10.89 33.44 -17.32
C ASN A 322 12.25 33.56 -16.60
N VAL A 323 12.87 32.48 -16.13
CA VAL A 323 14.14 32.53 -15.35
C VAL A 323 15.24 33.33 -16.06
N LEU A 324 15.35 33.19 -17.38
CA LEU A 324 16.33 33.93 -18.18
C LEU A 324 16.02 35.43 -18.25
N ASN A 325 14.74 35.80 -18.30
CA ASN A 325 14.29 37.19 -18.34
C ASN A 325 14.50 37.86 -16.99
N ILE A 326 14.15 37.14 -15.92
CA ILE A 326 14.40 37.53 -14.53
C ILE A 326 15.90 37.75 -14.32
N LEU A 327 16.74 36.80 -14.74
CA LEU A 327 18.19 36.92 -14.61
C LEU A 327 18.74 38.14 -15.38
N GLY A 328 18.31 38.33 -16.63
CA GLY A 328 18.70 39.46 -17.47
C GLY A 328 18.31 40.82 -16.87
N ASP A 329 17.05 40.96 -16.43
CA ASP A 329 16.54 42.18 -15.79
C ASP A 329 17.28 42.51 -14.49
N ARG A 330 17.55 41.52 -13.64
CA ARG A 330 18.34 41.73 -12.42
C ARG A 330 19.78 42.14 -12.73
N MET A 331 20.41 41.55 -13.75
CA MET A 331 21.76 41.93 -14.16
C MET A 331 21.82 43.34 -14.75
N LEU A 332 20.77 43.79 -15.44
CA LEU A 332 20.64 45.18 -15.91
C LEU A 332 20.53 46.16 -14.74
N LYS A 333 19.65 45.86 -13.77
CA LYS A 333 19.44 46.69 -12.57
C LYS A 333 20.65 46.70 -11.63
N ASN A 334 21.54 45.72 -11.73
CA ASN A 334 22.72 45.58 -10.89
C ASN A 334 24.00 45.49 -11.73
N PRO A 335 24.54 46.61 -12.24
CA PRO A 335 25.67 46.62 -13.18
C PRO A 335 26.97 45.99 -12.65
N SER A 336 27.14 45.91 -11.33
CA SER A 336 28.30 45.29 -10.68
C SER A 336 28.20 43.76 -10.58
N SER A 337 27.05 43.17 -10.87
CA SER A 337 26.86 41.72 -10.79
C SER A 337 27.53 41.01 -11.97
N SER A 338 28.15 39.86 -11.70
CA SER A 338 28.67 38.94 -12.72
C SER A 338 28.15 37.53 -12.45
N ILE A 339 28.15 36.71 -13.51
CA ILE A 339 27.71 35.33 -13.44
C ILE A 339 28.69 34.39 -14.17
N LYS A 340 28.66 33.13 -13.76
CA LYS A 340 29.29 32.02 -14.46
C LYS A 340 28.22 31.01 -14.86
N LEU A 341 28.18 30.67 -16.13
CA LEU A 341 27.26 29.71 -16.72
C LEU A 341 28.00 28.39 -16.95
N ILE A 342 27.56 27.33 -16.29
CA ILE A 342 28.21 26.01 -16.34
C ILE A 342 27.26 24.99 -16.95
N GLY A 343 27.53 24.58 -18.18
CA GLY A 343 26.71 23.64 -18.93
C GLY A 343 27.19 22.23 -18.69
N SER A 344 26.27 21.35 -18.29
CA SER A 344 26.53 19.95 -18.00
C SER A 344 25.82 19.11 -19.06
N SER A 345 26.58 18.25 -19.71
CA SER A 345 26.10 17.41 -20.81
C SER A 345 26.78 16.04 -20.76
N GLU A 346 25.96 15.01 -20.89
CA GLU A 346 26.36 13.62 -21.06
C GLU A 346 27.23 13.40 -22.32
N LEU A 347 27.18 14.31 -23.29
CA LEU A 347 28.04 14.31 -24.48
C LEU A 347 29.41 14.97 -24.23
N GLY A 348 29.61 15.55 -23.04
CA GLY A 348 30.88 16.05 -22.55
C GLY A 348 31.05 17.58 -22.56
N PRO A 349 32.21 18.07 -22.08
CA PRO A 349 32.45 19.49 -21.81
C PRO A 349 32.23 20.42 -23.00
N ASN A 350 32.53 19.98 -24.23
CA ASN A 350 32.33 20.81 -25.42
C ASN A 350 30.85 21.08 -25.69
N ASP A 351 30.01 20.07 -25.49
CA ASP A 351 28.56 20.18 -25.66
C ASP A 351 27.95 21.06 -24.56
N GLY A 352 28.37 20.84 -23.31
CA GLY A 352 28.01 21.70 -22.18
C GLY A 352 28.41 23.17 -22.40
N THR A 353 29.59 23.42 -22.98
CA THR A 353 30.03 24.80 -23.30
C THR A 353 29.09 25.45 -24.32
N LYS A 354 28.63 24.73 -25.35
CA LYS A 354 27.66 25.27 -26.32
C LYS A 354 26.34 25.67 -25.68
N MET A 355 25.84 24.86 -24.74
CA MET A 355 24.64 25.19 -23.95
C MET A 355 24.83 26.48 -23.13
N SER A 356 25.98 26.63 -22.46
CA SER A 356 26.30 27.87 -21.73
C SER A 356 26.39 29.09 -22.65
N GLU A 357 26.96 28.92 -23.84
CA GLU A 357 27.07 29.98 -24.84
C GLU A 357 25.73 30.40 -25.44
N SER A 358 24.76 29.50 -25.60
CA SER A 358 23.42 29.87 -26.07
C SER A 358 22.70 30.76 -25.06
N VAL A 359 22.80 30.44 -23.76
CA VAL A 359 22.31 31.30 -22.66
C VAL A 359 23.04 32.65 -22.62
N LYS A 360 24.37 32.65 -22.72
CA LYS A 360 25.17 33.89 -22.78
C LYS A 360 24.76 34.76 -23.97
N THR A 361 24.55 34.15 -25.13
CA THR A 361 24.14 34.84 -26.35
C THR A 361 22.79 35.53 -26.16
N TYR A 362 21.82 34.86 -25.54
CA TYR A 362 20.54 35.46 -25.22
C TYR A 362 20.68 36.70 -24.32
N LEU A 363 21.38 36.58 -23.18
CA LEU A 363 21.57 37.68 -22.23
C LEU A 363 22.34 38.87 -22.83
N THR A 364 23.34 38.61 -23.67
CA THR A 364 24.15 39.68 -24.29
C THR A 364 23.42 40.34 -25.47
N SER A 365 22.75 39.57 -26.33
CA SER A 365 22.10 40.10 -27.55
C SER A 365 20.74 40.76 -27.29
N ILE A 366 19.94 40.19 -26.39
CA ILE A 366 18.58 40.65 -26.08
C ILE A 366 18.61 41.70 -24.97
N PHE A 367 19.22 41.38 -23.83
CA PHE A 367 19.28 42.29 -22.68
C PHE A 367 20.43 43.29 -22.77
N GLY A 368 21.41 43.11 -23.66
CA GLY A 368 22.53 44.04 -23.78
C GLY A 368 23.52 43.96 -22.62
N ILE A 369 23.57 42.84 -21.89
CA ILE A 369 24.54 42.64 -20.81
C ILE A 369 25.95 42.58 -21.41
N ASP A 370 26.90 43.27 -20.78
CA ASP A 370 28.31 43.21 -21.19
C ASP A 370 28.85 41.78 -21.08
N ALA A 371 29.39 41.25 -22.17
CA ALA A 371 29.88 39.87 -22.25
C ALA A 371 31.01 39.56 -21.26
N SER A 372 31.78 40.56 -20.80
CA SER A 372 32.82 40.39 -19.77
C SER A 372 32.24 40.04 -18.40
N ARG A 373 30.95 40.31 -18.16
CA ARG A 373 30.24 39.96 -16.92
C ARG A 373 29.73 38.51 -16.92
N ILE A 374 29.87 37.80 -18.03
CA ILE A 374 29.36 36.43 -18.20
C ILE A 374 30.50 35.51 -18.65
N SER A 375 30.91 34.62 -17.76
CA SER A 375 31.85 33.54 -18.07
C SER A 375 31.10 32.23 -18.34
N THR A 376 31.67 31.36 -19.18
CA THR A 376 31.09 30.08 -19.58
C THR A 376 32.07 28.94 -19.28
N GLU A 377 31.52 27.80 -18.88
CA GLU A 377 32.25 26.55 -18.68
C GLU A 377 31.35 25.39 -19.14
N GLY A 378 31.95 24.30 -19.60
CA GLY A 378 31.25 23.05 -19.88
C GLY A 378 31.83 21.88 -19.09
N ARG A 379 30.97 20.94 -18.70
CA ARG A 379 31.29 19.74 -17.90
C ARG A 379 30.53 18.52 -18.39
N TYR A 380 30.98 17.34 -17.95
CA TYR A 380 30.30 16.07 -18.21
C TYR A 380 29.07 15.86 -17.30
N LYS A 381 29.17 16.27 -16.03
CA LYS A 381 28.08 16.20 -15.04
C LYS A 381 28.00 17.50 -14.26
N PRO A 382 26.81 17.88 -13.76
CA PRO A 382 26.69 18.99 -12.84
C PRO A 382 27.40 18.65 -11.52
N LYS A 383 27.70 19.69 -10.74
CA LYS A 383 28.36 19.53 -9.43
C LYS A 383 27.52 18.66 -8.47
N LEU A 384 26.20 18.78 -8.56
CA LEU A 384 25.20 18.00 -7.84
C LEU A 384 24.41 17.15 -8.86
N PRO A 385 24.90 15.96 -9.22
CA PRO A 385 24.20 15.08 -10.14
C PRO A 385 22.95 14.48 -9.51
N SER A 386 21.90 14.38 -10.32
CA SER A 386 20.66 13.67 -10.02
C SER A 386 20.91 12.17 -10.12
N GLU A 387 21.67 11.72 -11.13
CA GLU A 387 22.05 10.31 -11.29
C GLU A 387 22.96 9.85 -10.14
N GLN A 388 22.47 8.93 -9.31
CA GLN A 388 23.22 8.35 -8.19
C GLN A 388 24.05 7.13 -8.61
N PRO A 389 25.31 6.97 -8.12
CA PRO A 389 26.12 5.80 -8.42
C PRO A 389 25.43 4.49 -8.02
N GLY A 390 25.27 3.56 -8.96
CA GLY A 390 24.65 2.25 -8.72
C GLY A 390 23.12 2.22 -8.81
N GLY A 391 22.46 3.36 -9.06
CA GLY A 391 21.04 3.41 -9.37
C GLY A 391 20.74 2.77 -10.73
N ILE A 392 19.68 1.98 -10.82
CA ILE A 392 19.22 1.33 -12.06
C ILE A 392 17.81 1.74 -12.46
N LEU A 393 17.08 2.43 -11.57
CA LEU A 393 15.71 2.91 -11.77
C LEU A 393 15.72 4.36 -12.26
N GLU A 394 14.71 4.70 -13.08
CA GLU A 394 14.45 6.03 -13.66
C GLU A 394 15.66 6.79 -14.26
N LEU A 395 16.67 6.06 -14.77
CA LEU A 395 17.92 6.64 -15.28
C LEU A 395 17.71 7.71 -16.36
N GLU A 396 16.70 7.55 -17.21
CA GLU A 396 16.36 8.53 -18.23
C GLU A 396 15.91 9.86 -17.61
N LEU A 397 14.99 9.82 -16.64
CA LEU A 397 14.50 11.00 -15.91
C LEU A 397 15.61 11.69 -15.11
N LEU A 398 16.53 10.91 -14.54
CA LEU A 398 17.69 11.43 -13.81
C LEU A 398 18.68 12.12 -14.75
N ARG A 399 18.93 11.55 -15.95
CA ARG A 399 19.81 12.14 -16.95
C ARG A 399 19.27 13.44 -17.54
N GLU A 400 17.97 13.52 -17.81
CA GLU A 400 17.34 14.78 -18.19
C GLU A 400 17.57 15.87 -17.13
N GLY A 401 17.52 15.50 -15.84
CA GLY A 401 17.83 16.38 -14.73
C GLY A 401 19.27 16.89 -14.70
N ASP A 402 20.22 16.14 -15.25
CA ASP A 402 21.64 16.51 -15.25
C ASP A 402 22.06 17.30 -16.49
N ARG A 403 21.24 17.28 -17.55
CA ARG A 403 21.43 18.09 -18.75
C ARG A 403 20.94 19.52 -18.54
N ARG A 404 21.81 20.36 -17.98
CA ARG A 404 21.45 21.73 -17.58
C ARG A 404 22.62 22.72 -17.63
N VAL A 405 22.29 24.01 -17.72
CA VAL A 405 23.20 25.11 -17.42
C VAL A 405 22.93 25.61 -16.01
N SER A 406 23.92 25.54 -15.14
CA SER A 406 23.88 26.14 -13.80
C SER A 406 24.36 27.58 -13.84
N VAL A 407 23.65 28.47 -13.15
CA VAL A 407 24.01 29.87 -12.95
C VAL A 407 24.66 30.03 -11.58
N GLU A 408 25.94 30.42 -11.58
CA GLU A 408 26.67 30.76 -10.36
C GLU A 408 26.89 32.27 -10.30
N SER A 409 26.72 32.86 -9.12
CA SER A 409 27.04 34.28 -8.87
C SER A 409 27.56 34.46 -7.44
N SER A 410 28.19 35.59 -7.17
CA SER A 410 28.47 36.09 -5.83
C SER A 410 27.62 37.31 -5.48
N SER A 411 26.74 37.74 -6.39
CA SER A 411 25.94 38.94 -6.20
C SER A 411 24.71 38.66 -5.31
N PRO A 412 24.59 39.31 -4.14
CA PRO A 412 23.41 39.16 -3.28
C PRO A 412 22.14 39.75 -3.91
N ALA A 413 22.25 40.50 -5.01
CA ALA A 413 21.11 40.98 -5.77
C ALA A 413 20.50 39.89 -6.67
N LEU A 414 21.28 38.87 -7.04
CA LEU A 414 20.85 37.76 -7.89
C LEU A 414 20.44 36.53 -7.08
N LEU A 415 21.12 36.31 -5.94
CA LEU A 415 20.94 35.14 -5.08
C LEU A 415 19.91 35.36 -3.97
N MET A 416 19.37 34.25 -3.48
CA MET A 416 18.56 34.22 -2.27
C MET A 416 19.33 34.76 -1.05
N GLU A 417 18.62 35.41 -0.12
CA GLU A 417 19.21 36.09 1.02
C GLU A 417 20.14 35.18 1.85
N TYR A 418 21.27 35.73 2.30
CA TYR A 418 22.28 35.08 3.16
C TYR A 418 23.01 33.87 2.56
N LEU A 419 22.81 33.60 1.27
CA LEU A 419 23.50 32.56 0.53
C LEU A 419 24.54 33.12 -0.42
N SER A 420 25.64 32.38 -0.58
CA SER A 420 26.71 32.70 -1.50
C SER A 420 27.31 31.42 -2.04
N GLY A 421 27.76 31.45 -3.29
CA GLY A 421 28.47 30.33 -3.91
C GLY A 421 27.64 29.61 -4.98
N PRO A 422 28.21 28.55 -5.55
CA PRO A 422 27.74 27.94 -6.79
C PRO A 422 26.38 27.24 -6.67
N ASP A 423 26.02 26.83 -5.46
CA ASP A 423 24.80 26.07 -5.18
C ASP A 423 23.67 26.96 -4.62
N ALA A 424 23.91 28.28 -4.54
CA ALA A 424 22.91 29.23 -4.05
C ALA A 424 21.80 29.43 -5.10
N PRO A 425 20.51 29.25 -4.74
CA PRO A 425 19.41 29.50 -5.63
C PRO A 425 19.28 30.99 -5.96
N LEU A 426 18.59 31.30 -7.06
CA LEU A 426 18.27 32.67 -7.40
C LEU A 426 17.26 33.24 -6.40
N LYS A 427 17.30 34.56 -6.22
CA LYS A 427 16.36 35.25 -5.36
C LYS A 427 14.92 34.93 -5.79
N PRO A 428 14.02 34.54 -4.86
CA PRO A 428 12.65 34.19 -5.22
C PRO A 428 11.86 35.39 -5.77
N VAL A 429 10.79 35.11 -6.49
CA VAL A 429 9.83 36.11 -6.98
C VAL A 429 8.62 36.14 -6.05
N GLN A 430 8.06 37.32 -5.78
CA GLN A 430 6.90 37.49 -4.90
C GLN A 430 5.82 38.31 -5.61
N PHE A 431 4.57 37.86 -5.55
CA PHE A 431 3.41 38.65 -5.94
C PHE A 431 2.14 38.17 -5.21
N ALA A 432 1.10 39.00 -5.24
CA ALA A 432 -0.19 38.68 -4.61
C ALA A 432 -1.04 37.87 -5.58
N ALA A 433 -1.59 36.74 -5.10
CA ALA A 433 -2.47 35.88 -5.88
C ALA A 433 -3.73 35.51 -5.09
N SER A 434 -4.85 35.33 -5.77
CA SER A 434 -6.02 34.67 -5.18
C SER A 434 -5.79 33.16 -5.16
N GLN A 435 -5.95 32.55 -4.00
CA GLN A 435 -5.91 31.11 -3.81
C GLN A 435 -7.34 30.56 -3.69
N THR A 436 -7.73 29.68 -4.61
CA THR A 436 -8.96 28.90 -4.53
C THR A 436 -8.74 27.62 -3.71
N ALA A 437 -9.67 27.28 -2.82
CA ALA A 437 -9.56 26.10 -1.93
C ALA A 437 -8.23 26.08 -1.15
N PRO A 438 -7.99 27.04 -0.25
CA PRO A 438 -6.80 27.01 0.61
C PRO A 438 -6.79 25.73 1.47
N ILE A 439 -5.61 25.24 1.86
CA ILE A 439 -5.52 23.90 2.47
C ILE A 439 -6.28 23.78 3.81
N ASP A 440 -6.36 24.87 4.56
CA ASP A 440 -7.16 25.00 5.78
C ASP A 440 -8.67 24.86 5.52
N SER A 441 -9.07 24.72 4.26
CA SER A 441 -10.42 24.36 3.82
C SER A 441 -10.61 22.86 3.55
N TYR A 442 -9.57 22.03 3.70
CA TYR A 442 -9.64 20.59 3.45
C TYR A 442 -10.12 19.84 4.68
N VAL A 443 -10.91 18.80 4.45
CA VAL A 443 -11.35 17.85 5.48
C VAL A 443 -10.40 16.66 5.45
N ALA A 444 -9.81 16.33 6.60
CA ALA A 444 -8.91 15.19 6.74
C ALA A 444 -9.66 13.95 7.26
N PHE A 445 -9.38 12.81 6.65
CA PHE A 445 -9.96 11.51 6.98
C PHE A 445 -8.81 10.58 7.38
N ASN A 446 -8.81 10.13 8.62
CA ASN A 446 -7.75 9.31 9.19
C ASN A 446 -8.28 7.90 9.47
N ALA A 447 -7.77 6.91 8.75
CA ALA A 447 -7.93 5.48 9.04
C ALA A 447 -6.61 4.95 9.64
N THR A 448 -6.34 5.30 10.91
CA THR A 448 -5.07 4.95 11.57
C THR A 448 -4.90 3.44 11.65
N GLY A 449 -3.80 2.91 11.11
CA GLY A 449 -3.51 1.48 10.99
C GLY A 449 -3.90 0.85 9.66
N ALA A 450 -4.56 1.58 8.76
CA ALA A 450 -5.06 1.06 7.48
C ALA A 450 -3.97 0.51 6.55
N SER A 451 -2.81 1.17 6.42
CA SER A 451 -1.68 0.71 5.60
C SER A 451 -1.16 -0.68 5.98
N LYS A 452 -1.32 -1.07 7.25
CA LYS A 452 -0.97 -2.40 7.73
C LYS A 452 -2.13 -3.38 7.56
N ALA A 453 -3.34 -2.93 7.87
CA ALA A 453 -4.55 -3.72 7.94
C ALA A 453 -5.17 -4.05 6.57
N PHE A 454 -5.11 -3.12 5.64
CA PHE A 454 -5.85 -3.12 4.39
C PHE A 454 -4.91 -3.23 3.18
N SER A 455 -5.39 -3.92 2.15
CA SER A 455 -4.87 -3.82 0.78
C SER A 455 -5.26 -2.49 0.15
N SER A 456 -6.45 -1.99 0.48
CA SER A 456 -6.96 -0.66 0.12
C SER A 456 -8.20 -0.33 0.94
N TRP A 457 -8.58 0.94 0.99
CA TRP A 457 -9.84 1.40 1.58
C TRP A 457 -10.45 2.55 0.79
N SER A 458 -11.74 2.83 0.99
CA SER A 458 -12.50 3.86 0.26
C SER A 458 -13.51 4.53 1.19
N MET A 459 -14.13 5.61 0.74
CA MET A 459 -15.16 6.33 1.49
C MET A 459 -16.40 6.58 0.64
N GLU A 460 -17.55 6.45 1.29
CA GLU A 460 -18.83 6.93 0.81
C GLU A 460 -19.26 8.10 1.70
N ILE A 461 -19.46 9.28 1.11
CA ILE A 461 -19.91 10.47 1.82
C ILE A 461 -21.32 10.80 1.36
N SER A 462 -22.28 10.73 2.27
CA SER A 462 -23.70 10.96 1.99
C SER A 462 -24.21 12.21 2.70
N ASP A 463 -24.91 13.07 1.96
CA ASP A 463 -25.59 14.24 2.50
C ASP A 463 -26.95 13.87 3.12
N GLU A 464 -27.60 14.82 3.80
CA GLU A 464 -28.93 14.66 4.40
C GLU A 464 -30.03 14.29 3.39
N LYS A 465 -29.81 14.54 2.09
CA LYS A 465 -30.76 14.23 1.01
C LYS A 465 -30.50 12.84 0.40
N GLY A 466 -29.49 12.12 0.89
CA GLY A 466 -29.10 10.80 0.43
C GLY A 466 -28.26 10.80 -0.85
N ALA A 467 -27.75 11.95 -1.30
CA ALA A 467 -26.79 12.02 -2.40
C ALA A 467 -25.43 11.50 -1.92
N VAL A 468 -24.88 10.50 -2.61
CA VAL A 468 -23.63 9.83 -2.23
C VAL A 468 -22.49 10.22 -3.16
N GLN A 469 -21.36 10.60 -2.58
CA GLN A 469 -20.09 10.84 -3.26
C GLN A 469 -19.09 9.74 -2.86
N TYR A 470 -18.29 9.28 -3.83
CA TYR A 470 -17.34 8.18 -3.66
C TYR A 470 -15.90 8.67 -3.77
N PHE A 471 -15.04 8.22 -2.85
CA PHE A 471 -13.65 8.63 -2.76
C PHE A 471 -12.74 7.40 -2.51
N GLY A 472 -11.60 7.34 -3.19
CA GLY A 472 -10.64 6.21 -3.15
C GLY A 472 -10.64 5.36 -4.43
N PRO A 473 -9.98 4.17 -4.42
CA PRO A 473 -9.35 3.53 -3.27
C PRO A 473 -8.04 4.21 -2.83
N TYR A 474 -7.75 4.10 -1.53
CA TYR A 474 -6.58 4.62 -0.84
C TYR A 474 -5.80 3.47 -0.18
N THR A 475 -4.49 3.63 -0.07
CA THR A 475 -3.58 2.67 0.59
C THR A 475 -2.95 3.24 1.86
N HIS A 476 -2.99 4.55 2.03
CA HIS A 476 -2.39 5.29 3.14
C HIS A 476 -3.36 5.48 4.31
N ASP A 477 -2.84 5.72 5.52
CA ASP A 477 -3.65 5.92 6.73
C ASP A 477 -4.46 7.22 6.72
N THR A 478 -4.10 8.20 5.89
CA THR A 478 -4.72 9.53 5.92
C THR A 478 -4.94 10.06 4.51
N VAL A 479 -6.09 10.70 4.28
CA VAL A 479 -6.40 11.43 3.05
C VAL A 479 -7.10 12.75 3.38
N SER A 480 -6.83 13.79 2.60
CA SER A 480 -7.46 15.11 2.74
C SER A 480 -8.21 15.48 1.46
N ILE A 481 -9.46 15.96 1.60
CA ILE A 481 -10.32 16.33 0.48
C ILE A 481 -10.76 17.79 0.64
N PRO A 482 -10.72 18.63 -0.42
CA PRO A 482 -11.20 20.00 -0.32
C PRO A 482 -12.67 20.04 0.14
N GLY A 483 -12.98 20.82 1.17
CA GLY A 483 -14.35 20.90 1.71
C GLY A 483 -15.38 21.37 0.68
N LYS A 484 -14.96 22.25 -0.25
CA LYS A 484 -15.79 22.68 -1.40
C LYS A 484 -16.17 21.52 -2.33
N THR A 485 -15.29 20.53 -2.51
CA THR A 485 -15.59 19.33 -3.31
C THR A 485 -16.76 18.56 -2.71
N ILE A 486 -16.82 18.48 -1.38
CA ILE A 486 -17.85 17.75 -0.64
C ILE A 486 -19.15 18.56 -0.54
N LEU A 487 -19.06 19.84 -0.18
CA LEU A 487 -20.21 20.73 0.04
C LEU A 487 -20.83 21.27 -1.26
N GLY A 488 -20.08 21.30 -2.35
CA GLY A 488 -20.51 21.92 -3.61
C GLY A 488 -20.81 23.41 -3.44
N THR A 489 -22.08 23.80 -3.62
CA THR A 489 -22.56 25.18 -3.45
C THR A 489 -23.20 25.45 -2.09
N SER A 490 -23.30 24.43 -1.22
CA SER A 490 -24.01 24.54 0.06
C SER A 490 -23.12 25.23 1.10
N PRO A 491 -23.61 26.23 1.86
CA PRO A 491 -22.80 26.93 2.87
C PRO A 491 -22.53 26.09 4.13
N MET A 492 -23.26 25.00 4.35
CA MET A 492 -23.01 24.03 5.40
C MET A 492 -23.78 22.74 5.12
N GLY A 493 -23.42 21.65 5.79
CA GLY A 493 -24.19 20.40 5.79
C GLY A 493 -23.65 19.39 6.80
N ASP A 494 -24.53 18.50 7.27
CA ASP A 494 -24.15 17.31 8.02
C ASP A 494 -23.99 16.13 7.05
N PHE A 495 -22.87 15.42 7.14
CA PHE A 495 -22.54 14.31 6.25
C PHE A 495 -22.30 13.03 7.04
N LYS A 496 -22.89 11.93 6.57
CA LYS A 496 -22.52 10.59 7.02
C LYS A 496 -21.37 10.09 6.13
N VAL A 497 -20.27 9.72 6.76
CA VAL A 497 -19.06 9.21 6.12
C VAL A 497 -18.89 7.74 6.48
N THR A 498 -18.86 6.88 5.47
CA THR A 498 -18.67 5.44 5.60
C THR A 498 -17.32 5.04 5.02
N MET A 499 -16.39 4.63 5.88
CA MET A 499 -15.10 4.03 5.49
C MET A 499 -15.29 2.56 5.17
N ILE A 500 -14.72 2.10 4.06
CA ILE A 500 -14.79 0.72 3.59
C ILE A 500 -13.37 0.23 3.29
N GLY A 501 -12.81 -0.56 4.20
CA GLY A 501 -11.49 -1.19 4.10
C GLY A 501 -11.55 -2.63 3.60
N LYS A 502 -10.56 -3.05 2.81
CA LYS A 502 -10.41 -4.42 2.32
C LYS A 502 -9.12 -5.02 2.83
N THR A 503 -9.18 -6.01 3.73
CA THR A 503 -7.99 -6.64 4.33
C THR A 503 -7.17 -7.43 3.31
N LYS A 504 -5.92 -7.78 3.66
CA LYS A 504 -5.04 -8.64 2.84
C LYS A 504 -5.62 -10.04 2.60
N HIS A 505 -6.54 -10.49 3.46
CA HIS A 505 -7.28 -11.74 3.33
C HIS A 505 -8.67 -11.52 2.71
N ASN A 506 -8.86 -10.43 1.97
CA ASN A 506 -10.07 -10.14 1.19
C ASN A 506 -11.36 -9.89 2.03
N LYS A 507 -11.25 -9.69 3.35
CA LYS A 507 -12.38 -9.33 4.25
C LYS A 507 -12.69 -7.84 4.14
N ARG A 508 -13.97 -7.47 4.21
CA ARG A 508 -14.41 -6.07 4.29
C ARG A 508 -14.54 -5.60 5.75
N VAL A 509 -14.02 -4.42 6.05
CA VAL A 509 -14.18 -3.69 7.31
C VAL A 509 -14.90 -2.37 7.01
N ILE A 510 -15.95 -2.06 7.76
CA ILE A 510 -16.78 -0.86 7.54
C ILE A 510 -16.86 -0.05 8.83
N GLN A 511 -16.63 1.26 8.77
CA GLN A 511 -16.83 2.18 9.90
C GLN A 511 -17.59 3.42 9.46
N ASP A 512 -18.59 3.80 10.24
CA ASP A 512 -19.41 4.99 10.01
C ASP A 512 -19.04 6.10 10.98
N THR A 513 -19.07 7.34 10.50
CA THR A 513 -19.03 8.54 11.34
C THR A 513 -19.89 9.65 10.74
N THR A 514 -20.15 10.71 11.50
CA THR A 514 -20.89 11.88 11.03
C THR A 514 -20.07 13.13 11.31
N VAL A 515 -19.99 14.02 10.34
CA VAL A 515 -19.24 15.26 10.44
C VAL A 515 -20.07 16.42 9.92
N ARG A 516 -20.01 17.55 10.64
CA ARG A 516 -20.60 18.81 10.21
C ARG A 516 -19.53 19.64 9.51
N MET A 517 -19.81 20.08 8.28
CA MET A 517 -18.91 20.92 7.49
C MET A 517 -19.56 22.28 7.25
N VAL A 518 -18.78 23.37 7.36
CA VAL A 518 -19.28 24.74 7.24
C VAL A 518 -18.39 25.57 6.30
N LEU A 519 -18.96 25.99 5.17
CA LEU A 519 -18.46 27.02 4.26
C LEU A 519 -19.02 28.37 4.72
N TRP A 520 -18.26 29.13 5.52
CA TRP A 520 -18.66 30.48 5.89
C TRP A 520 -17.91 31.51 5.05
N ASN A 521 -18.66 32.40 4.39
CA ASN A 521 -18.06 33.49 3.61
C ASN A 521 -17.29 34.44 4.54
N LEU A 522 -16.00 34.65 4.25
CA LEU A 522 -15.21 35.73 4.83
C LEU A 522 -15.80 37.10 4.42
N PRO A 523 -16.03 38.02 5.36
CA PRO A 523 -16.28 39.44 5.05
C PRO A 523 -15.00 40.24 4.76
N GLU A 524 -13.80 39.69 5.00
CA GLU A 524 -12.54 40.42 4.86
C GLU A 524 -11.49 39.61 4.10
N ASN A 525 -10.82 40.25 3.16
CA ASN A 525 -9.61 39.73 2.51
C ASN A 525 -8.52 39.53 3.58
N GLU A 526 -8.37 38.32 4.09
CA GLU A 526 -7.25 37.98 4.97
C GLU A 526 -6.00 37.73 4.12
N GLU A 527 -4.96 38.58 4.28
CA GLU A 527 -3.67 38.38 3.63
C GLU A 527 -2.92 37.23 4.32
N GLY A 528 -2.91 36.06 3.67
CA GLY A 528 -2.04 34.93 4.07
C GLY A 528 -0.63 35.10 3.52
N LEU A 529 0.36 34.47 4.15
CA LEU A 529 1.73 34.39 3.62
C LEU A 529 2.04 32.94 3.25
N ARG A 530 2.55 32.74 2.04
CA ARG A 530 3.01 31.42 1.58
C ARG A 530 4.46 31.46 1.14
N PHE A 531 5.22 30.49 1.63
CA PHE A 531 6.63 30.28 1.29
C PHE A 531 6.83 28.89 0.70
N SER A 532 7.93 28.71 -0.02
CA SER A 532 8.36 27.38 -0.45
C SER A 532 9.85 27.21 -0.41
N ILE A 533 10.24 25.99 -0.11
CA ILE A 533 11.62 25.51 -0.03
C ILE A 533 11.75 24.37 -1.04
N ILE A 534 12.86 24.33 -1.78
CA ILE A 534 13.09 23.27 -2.76
C ILE A 534 14.28 22.42 -2.32
N TYR A 535 14.16 21.11 -2.49
CA TYR A 535 15.13 20.10 -2.09
C TYR A 535 15.84 19.50 -3.30
N GLU A 536 17.08 19.05 -3.12
CA GLU A 536 17.76 18.21 -4.12
C GLU A 536 17.21 16.77 -4.12
N PHE A 537 17.66 15.97 -5.08
CA PHE A 537 17.22 14.57 -5.20
C PHE A 537 17.55 13.77 -3.93
N ASN A 538 16.58 12.97 -3.47
CA ASN A 538 16.73 11.98 -2.40
C ASN A 538 17.28 12.49 -1.06
N ASP A 539 17.17 13.80 -0.81
CA ASP A 539 17.69 14.43 0.40
C ASP A 539 16.53 14.96 1.27
N SER A 540 16.50 14.55 2.54
CA SER A 540 15.66 15.11 3.59
C SER A 540 16.35 16.24 4.35
N ASP A 541 17.69 16.27 4.37
CA ASP A 541 18.55 17.04 5.27
C ASP A 541 19.05 18.35 4.63
N ALA A 542 18.38 18.82 3.56
CA ALA A 542 18.78 19.98 2.74
C ALA A 542 18.79 21.35 3.48
N ILE A 543 18.75 21.34 4.80
CA ILE A 543 18.22 22.40 5.63
C ILE A 543 19.29 23.37 6.16
N LEU A 544 20.58 23.12 5.98
CA LEU A 544 21.60 24.14 6.29
C LEU A 544 21.47 25.39 5.41
N ILE A 545 21.07 25.21 4.14
CA ILE A 545 20.90 26.31 3.18
C ILE A 545 19.64 27.14 3.52
N TYR A 546 18.58 26.49 4.00
CA TYR A 546 17.31 27.15 4.28
C TYR A 546 17.09 27.50 5.76
N ASP A 547 17.92 27.05 6.70
CA ASP A 547 17.82 27.36 8.13
C ASP A 547 17.79 28.87 8.36
N LYS A 548 18.73 29.60 7.74
CA LYS A 548 18.74 31.08 7.80
C LYS A 548 17.53 31.71 7.13
N TYR A 549 17.08 31.17 6.00
CA TYR A 549 15.90 31.70 5.34
C TYR A 549 14.64 31.54 6.19
N LEU A 550 14.44 30.34 6.76
CA LEU A 550 13.34 30.06 7.66
C LEU A 550 13.40 30.92 8.92
N THR A 551 14.58 31.08 9.52
CA THR A 551 14.76 31.78 10.80
C THR A 551 14.84 33.30 10.69
N GLU A 552 15.43 33.83 9.63
CA GLU A 552 15.65 35.28 9.46
C GLU A 552 14.64 35.94 8.51
N ILE A 553 14.02 35.19 7.58
CA ILE A 553 13.07 35.76 6.60
C ILE A 553 11.62 35.33 6.85
N VAL A 554 11.37 34.03 7.08
CA VAL A 554 10.01 33.50 7.25
C VAL A 554 9.49 33.76 8.66
N LEU A 555 10.28 33.37 9.68
CA LEU A 555 9.91 33.44 11.09
C LEU A 555 9.46 34.83 11.57
N PRO A 556 10.17 35.93 11.25
CA PRO A 556 9.75 37.27 11.67
C PRO A 556 8.40 37.72 11.10
N LYS A 557 7.91 37.05 10.05
CA LYS A 557 6.62 37.35 9.41
C LYS A 557 5.45 36.57 9.99
N ILE A 558 5.68 35.64 10.93
CA ILE A 558 4.62 34.85 11.57
C ILE A 558 3.91 35.71 12.64
N PRO A 559 2.61 36.01 12.47
CA PRO A 559 1.84 36.77 13.46
C PRO A 559 1.74 36.06 14.82
N ALA A 560 1.30 36.79 15.85
CA ALA A 560 0.94 36.18 17.12
C ALA A 560 -0.21 35.18 16.97
N ASN A 561 -0.16 34.07 17.69
CA ASN A 561 -1.16 32.99 17.69
C ASN A 561 -1.40 32.26 16.36
N ALA A 562 -0.62 32.54 15.30
CA ALA A 562 -0.84 31.99 13.97
C ALA A 562 -0.78 30.46 13.93
N ASN A 563 -1.52 29.87 12.98
CA ASN A 563 -1.36 28.47 12.60
C ASN A 563 -0.44 28.37 11.38
N VAL A 564 0.57 27.52 11.44
CA VAL A 564 1.51 27.28 10.34
C VAL A 564 1.28 25.88 9.81
N ILE A 565 0.83 25.77 8.57
CA ILE A 565 0.61 24.50 7.90
C ILE A 565 1.78 24.23 6.97
N ILE A 566 2.42 23.06 7.10
CA ILE A 566 3.62 22.69 6.35
C ILE A 566 3.36 21.42 5.56
N HIS A 567 3.57 21.50 4.25
CA HIS A 567 3.37 20.40 3.32
C HIS A 567 4.67 19.96 2.70
N GLY A 568 4.96 18.67 2.74
CA GLY A 568 6.04 18.08 1.96
C GLY A 568 5.52 17.35 0.74
N TYR A 569 6.28 17.44 -0.35
CA TYR A 569 6.05 16.76 -1.62
C TYR A 569 7.34 16.09 -2.11
N THR A 570 7.18 15.07 -2.93
CA THR A 570 8.26 14.43 -3.70
C THR A 570 7.90 14.39 -5.18
N ASP A 571 8.90 14.13 -6.03
CA ASP A 571 8.68 13.77 -7.43
C ASP A 571 8.32 12.28 -7.57
N VAL A 572 8.08 11.85 -8.81
CA VAL A 572 7.69 10.47 -9.18
C VAL A 572 8.86 9.47 -9.20
N ILE A 573 9.99 9.81 -8.56
CA ILE A 573 11.19 8.99 -8.61
C ILE A 573 11.30 8.25 -7.28
N GLY A 574 11.29 6.91 -7.33
CA GLY A 574 11.23 6.05 -6.14
C GLY A 574 9.84 5.44 -5.90
N GLU A 575 9.71 4.65 -4.84
CA GLU A 575 8.46 3.94 -4.49
C GLU A 575 7.50 4.85 -3.69
N ASP A 576 6.18 4.72 -3.92
CA ASP A 576 5.12 5.50 -3.25
C ASP A 576 5.30 5.61 -1.73
N ASP A 577 5.52 4.47 -1.05
CA ASP A 577 5.72 4.38 0.39
C ASP A 577 6.97 5.13 0.87
N TYR A 578 8.02 5.12 0.05
CA TYR A 578 9.25 5.85 0.34
C TYR A 578 9.04 7.35 0.17
N ASN A 579 8.40 7.74 -0.92
CA ASN A 579 8.09 9.11 -1.27
C ASN A 579 7.17 9.78 -0.24
N LEU A 580 6.15 9.07 0.25
CA LEU A 580 5.31 9.57 1.33
C LEU A 580 6.11 9.84 2.62
N LYS A 581 6.98 8.90 3.03
CA LYS A 581 7.84 9.06 4.21
C LYS A 581 8.82 10.21 4.04
N LEU A 582 9.45 10.33 2.87
CA LEU A 582 10.39 11.40 2.55
C LEU A 582 9.72 12.78 2.57
N SER A 583 8.53 12.88 1.99
CA SER A 583 7.74 14.12 1.99
C SER A 583 7.39 14.56 3.43
N MET A 584 6.95 13.61 4.27
CA MET A 584 6.65 13.85 5.69
C MET A 584 7.91 14.24 6.47
N ALA A 585 9.05 13.61 6.20
CA ALA A 585 10.32 13.95 6.84
C ALA A 585 10.76 15.39 6.53
N ARG A 586 10.72 15.80 5.25
CA ARG A 586 11.04 17.18 4.83
C ARG A 586 10.16 18.22 5.51
N ALA A 587 8.86 17.96 5.60
CA ALA A 587 7.90 18.85 6.23
C ALA A 587 8.16 18.98 7.74
N ASN A 588 8.49 17.86 8.41
CA ASN A 588 8.87 17.87 9.82
C ASN A 588 10.20 18.58 10.08
N ASP A 589 11.18 18.46 9.18
CA ASP A 589 12.47 19.15 9.37
C ASP A 589 12.30 20.67 9.27
N ALA A 590 11.49 21.16 8.32
CA ALA A 590 11.12 22.57 8.24
C ALA A 590 10.39 23.06 9.51
N LYS A 591 9.46 22.25 10.05
CA LYS A 591 8.78 22.51 11.33
C LYS A 591 9.79 22.66 12.46
N GLN A 592 10.72 21.72 12.63
CA GLN A 592 11.67 21.70 13.73
C GLN A 592 12.57 22.94 13.76
N ILE A 593 13.02 23.43 12.59
CA ILE A 593 13.77 24.68 12.49
C ILE A 593 12.94 25.86 12.98
N MET A 594 11.70 25.95 12.50
CA MET A 594 10.80 27.05 12.83
C MET A 594 10.45 27.04 14.33
N GLU A 595 10.14 25.88 14.91
CA GLU A 595 9.91 25.71 16.35
C GLU A 595 11.12 26.13 17.18
N LYS A 596 12.33 25.69 16.79
CA LYS A 596 13.58 26.08 17.45
C LYS A 596 13.83 27.59 17.34
N GLY A 597 13.54 28.19 16.20
CA GLY A 597 13.66 29.63 15.98
C GLY A 597 12.66 30.44 16.82
N LEU A 598 11.39 30.02 16.89
CA LEU A 598 10.37 30.63 17.75
C LEU A 598 10.74 30.54 19.23
N SER A 599 11.19 29.36 19.68
CA SER A 599 11.62 29.13 21.05
C SER A 599 12.77 30.06 21.45
N LYS A 600 13.77 30.23 20.58
CA LYS A 600 14.85 31.22 20.76
C LYS A 600 14.34 32.67 20.82
N ALA A 601 13.27 32.98 20.10
CA ALA A 601 12.60 34.28 20.12
C ALA A 601 11.60 34.43 21.29
N GLY A 602 11.47 33.43 22.18
CA GLY A 602 10.54 33.45 23.30
C GLY A 602 9.07 33.32 22.91
N ARG A 603 8.78 32.76 21.73
CA ARG A 603 7.43 32.57 21.19
C ARG A 603 7.02 31.09 21.33
N SER A 604 5.82 30.85 21.85
CA SER A 604 5.21 29.51 22.00
C SER A 604 3.72 29.49 21.61
N ASP A 605 3.28 30.57 20.97
CA ASP A 605 1.90 30.88 20.63
C ASP A 605 1.51 30.39 19.22
N VAL A 606 2.49 29.98 18.41
CA VAL A 606 2.26 29.47 17.05
C VAL A 606 1.97 27.97 17.09
N SER A 607 0.92 27.53 16.42
CA SER A 607 0.63 26.11 16.21
C SER A 607 1.16 25.62 14.86
N PHE A 608 1.50 24.34 14.77
CA PHE A 608 2.00 23.72 13.53
C PHE A 608 1.16 22.49 13.15
N GLU A 609 0.81 22.42 11.87
CA GLU A 609 0.20 21.26 11.23
C GLU A 609 1.11 20.78 10.10
N VAL A 610 1.28 19.46 9.94
CA VAL A 610 2.25 18.89 9.01
C VAL A 610 1.61 17.78 8.19
N HIS A 611 1.75 17.85 6.87
CA HIS A 611 1.29 16.83 5.94
C HIS A 611 2.41 16.44 4.97
N GLY A 612 2.51 15.14 4.68
CA GLY A 612 3.31 14.61 3.58
C GLY A 612 2.38 14.04 2.52
N PHE A 613 2.61 14.40 1.26
CA PHE A 613 1.77 13.96 0.14
C PHE A 613 2.45 12.95 -0.79
N GLY A 614 3.73 12.68 -0.58
CA GLY A 614 4.52 11.79 -1.44
C GLY A 614 4.47 12.22 -2.90
N GLU A 615 4.31 11.23 -3.78
CA GLU A 615 4.26 11.40 -5.24
C GLU A 615 2.85 11.37 -5.84
N ASP A 616 1.79 11.33 -5.01
CA ASP A 616 0.39 11.22 -5.48
C ASP A 616 0.08 12.24 -6.57
N GLU A 617 -0.09 11.79 -7.81
CA GLU A 617 -0.27 12.64 -8.98
C GLU A 617 -1.51 13.55 -8.89
N ASN A 618 -2.52 13.18 -8.09
CA ASN A 618 -3.71 14.00 -7.90
C ASN A 618 -3.47 15.19 -6.95
N LEU A 619 -2.44 15.08 -6.10
CA LEU A 619 -2.06 16.09 -5.12
C LEU A 619 -0.71 16.75 -5.47
N SER A 620 0.04 16.14 -6.38
CA SER A 620 1.29 16.65 -6.92
C SER A 620 1.05 18.00 -7.57
N GLN A 621 1.99 18.91 -7.35
CA GLN A 621 1.82 20.27 -7.87
C GLN A 621 2.08 20.28 -9.38
N PHE A 622 3.01 19.44 -9.85
CA PHE A 622 3.45 19.42 -11.25
C PHE A 622 3.35 18.00 -11.83
N ASN A 623 3.27 17.89 -13.15
CA ASN A 623 3.01 16.62 -13.83
C ASN A 623 4.24 15.69 -13.93
N ASN A 624 5.37 16.04 -13.29
CA ASN A 624 6.65 15.34 -13.37
C ASN A 624 7.24 15.14 -14.79
N LYS A 625 6.65 15.78 -15.82
CA LYS A 625 6.97 15.53 -17.22
C LYS A 625 8.36 16.04 -17.58
N TYR A 626 8.68 17.26 -17.14
CA TYR A 626 9.97 17.89 -17.41
C TYR A 626 10.85 17.91 -16.15
N PRO A 627 12.18 18.01 -16.29
CA PRO A 627 13.09 18.11 -15.15
C PRO A 627 12.69 19.20 -14.16
N GLU A 628 12.34 20.39 -14.64
CA GLU A 628 11.90 21.48 -13.76
C GLU A 628 10.67 21.12 -12.93
N GLU A 629 9.70 20.40 -13.51
CA GLU A 629 8.49 19.95 -12.80
C GLU A 629 8.86 18.99 -11.68
N ARG A 630 9.74 18.02 -11.94
CA ARG A 630 10.25 17.09 -10.92
C ARG A 630 11.00 17.84 -9.81
N PHE A 631 11.87 18.77 -10.18
CA PHE A 631 12.59 19.59 -9.20
C PHE A 631 11.66 20.45 -8.35
N TYR A 632 10.56 20.98 -8.90
CA TYR A 632 9.57 21.74 -8.13
C TYR A 632 8.60 20.86 -7.33
N ASN A 633 8.41 19.60 -7.70
CA ASN A 633 7.71 18.61 -6.87
C ASN A 633 8.53 18.21 -5.63
N ARG A 634 9.86 18.32 -5.66
CA ARG A 634 10.72 18.18 -4.47
C ARG A 634 10.66 19.43 -3.59
N THR A 635 9.50 19.73 -2.99
CA THR A 635 9.28 20.99 -2.28
C THR A 635 8.61 20.81 -0.91
N VAL A 636 8.86 21.78 -0.03
CA VAL A 636 8.03 22.04 1.13
C VAL A 636 7.31 23.37 0.95
N VAL A 637 5.98 23.37 1.12
CA VAL A 637 5.15 24.58 1.12
C VAL A 637 4.79 24.93 2.55
N ILE A 638 4.94 26.20 2.93
CA ILE A 638 4.68 26.70 4.26
C ILE A 638 3.62 27.79 4.16
N ASP A 639 2.47 27.53 4.76
CA ASP A 639 1.33 28.43 4.85
C ASP A 639 1.24 29.02 6.25
N ILE A 640 1.30 30.35 6.36
CA ILE A 640 1.08 31.06 7.62
C ILE A 640 -0.33 31.61 7.61
N ILE A 641 -1.14 31.10 8.52
CA ILE A 641 -2.54 31.44 8.72
C ILE A 641 -2.64 32.27 10.00
N PRO A 642 -2.91 33.58 9.91
CA PRO A 642 -3.20 34.37 11.09
C PRO A 642 -4.41 33.78 11.83
N ARG A 643 -4.29 33.49 13.12
CA ARG A 643 -5.41 33.02 13.95
C ARG A 643 -6.08 34.25 14.56
N LYS A 644 -7.41 34.34 14.42
CA LYS A 644 -8.20 35.43 15.02
C LYS A 644 -8.33 35.25 16.53
#